data_AF-A0A443NER2-F1
#
_entry.id   AF-A0A443NER2-F1
#
_cell.length_a   1.000
_cell.length_b   1.000
_cell.length_c   1.000
_cell.angle_alpha   90.00
_cell.angle_beta   90.00
_cell.angle_gamma   90.00
#
_symmetry.space_group_name_H-M   'P 1'
#
loop_
_entity.id
_entity.type
_entity.pdbx_description
1 polymer ?
#
loop_
_entity_poly.entity_id
_entity_poly.type
_entity_poly.pdbx_seq_one_letter_code
_entity_poly.pdbx_strand_id
1 'polypeptide(L)'
;MASSDYMIYRPEEVGCLDLLRLCLFKRRLSDCKFVESSHSLGSELEDESAIANWIVGFTLIIQKILLLLDVPLRILGFIIEFSLNLLSLNGGFLLIPVQDSENYRSYIGHLDGRLDLYKTLSFLNYPPQMRTLNTSNDVNFMDLIMLAAEVAYENEAYIKKAVNHWKMHFVQFFNCWNVFLKEFGTQAYIFCDRSVDANLIVVSFRGTETFNAKDWMTDVDLSWIAMGKMGRAHLGFMKAMGLQDEKDYLKGWPKDYQGEKGKPLAYYSIRDTLKALLQVHKNAKIVVTGHSLGGALAAIFPSILILHDETTILNSLAGVLTYGQPRVGDETFGSFIEARLQNSGLQQFYYRVVYRYDVVPRVPFDDPSSQFKHFGCCIYFSSWYKGQRMKEEPNKNYFDPKYLPSKYFNACKDLITSLFLSKTQGTDFKESGACIMYRITGLLIPGVGSHNPRDYLNAIRLGKITISDKTMRRPSYFKFVESSHSQGSKLENESATANWIVGFTLIIQKILLLFDVPLRILGFIIEFSLNLVSLYGGFLLGYFDLLRLCLFKKRTSDCKFVESSHSQGSKLENESAIADWIVGFTLIIQKILLLLDVPLRILGFIIEFSLNLLSLNGGFLGSVVIPKQDSESYRSAIGHLDGRLDLYKTSSFLNFLPQMGTLNTSNDVNLMDLTMMAAKVAYENEAYIKKAIDHWKKEFGTQAYIFCDRSVDANLIVVAFRGTEAFNAKDWMTDVDLSWIAMGNMGRAHLGFMKAMGLQDEKDYLKGWPKDYQGEKPLAYYSIRDTLKILLQVHKNAKIVLTGHSLGGALAAIFPSILILHDETTILNSFAGVLTYGQPRVGDETFGSFIEARLMNSGLQQFYYRVVYRFDMVPRVPFDDPTISQFKQFGYCIYFSSWYKGQMMEEEPNKNYFDPKYIPSKYFNAWKDLITSLFLNKTQGKDFKESGACIIFRITGLLIPGLGSHSPRDYLNAVRLGLGKITISNKAMV
;
A
#
# COMPACT_ATOMS: atom_id res chain seq x y z
N MET A 1 29.29 32.43 26.01
CA MET A 1 28.92 32.66 24.59
C MET A 1 27.56 32.04 24.35
N ALA A 2 26.78 32.50 23.37
CA ALA A 2 25.61 31.72 22.94
C ALA A 2 26.11 30.50 22.17
N SER A 3 25.67 29.30 22.55
CA SER A 3 25.99 28.08 21.80
C SER A 3 25.23 28.09 20.47
N SER A 4 25.92 27.64 19.42
CA SER A 4 25.36 27.30 18.10
C SER A 4 25.40 25.79 17.88
N ASP A 5 25.19 25.01 18.95
CA ASP A 5 25.18 23.55 18.86
C ASP A 5 23.95 23.06 18.10
N TYR A 6 24.10 21.93 17.40
CA TYR A 6 23.04 21.30 16.65
C TYR A 6 23.25 19.78 16.61
N MET A 7 22.18 19.06 16.31
CA MET A 7 22.23 17.66 15.94
C MET A 7 21.23 17.41 14.81
N ILE A 8 21.70 16.92 13.67
CA ILE A 8 20.91 16.74 12.45
C ILE A 8 21.05 15.30 11.97
N TYR A 9 19.92 14.66 11.71
CA TYR A 9 19.86 13.33 11.12
C TYR A 9 19.52 13.43 9.63
N ARG A 10 20.29 12.74 8.78
CA ARG A 10 20.18 12.76 7.31
C ARG A 10 19.62 11.42 6.78
N PRO A 11 18.29 11.18 6.79
CA PRO A 11 17.71 9.89 6.39
C PRO A 11 18.10 9.45 4.97
N GLU A 12 18.37 10.40 4.07
CA GLU A 12 18.89 10.19 2.72
C GLU A 12 20.31 9.59 2.66
N GLU A 13 21.16 9.88 3.66
CA GLU A 13 22.54 9.35 3.74
C GLU A 13 22.61 8.01 4.50
N VAL A 14 21.55 7.63 5.22
CA VAL A 14 21.47 6.41 6.02
C VAL A 14 21.52 5.17 5.11
N GLY A 15 22.60 4.39 5.20
CA GLY A 15 22.67 3.06 4.59
C GLY A 15 21.80 2.02 5.33
N CYS A 16 21.31 0.99 4.64
CA CYS A 16 20.59 -0.12 5.31
C CYS A 16 21.50 -0.88 6.29
N LEU A 17 22.80 -0.96 5.99
CA LEU A 17 23.83 -1.48 6.89
C LEU A 17 24.03 -0.60 8.12
N ASP A 18 23.78 0.71 8.03
CA ASP A 18 23.99 1.63 9.14
C ASP A 18 22.81 1.61 10.12
N LEU A 19 21.56 1.50 9.64
CA LEU A 19 20.39 1.17 10.48
C LEU A 19 20.58 -0.16 11.22
N LEU A 20 20.98 -1.19 10.49
CA LEU A 20 21.26 -2.50 11.06
C LEU A 20 22.40 -2.44 12.10
N ARG A 21 23.38 -1.55 11.91
CA ARG A 21 24.45 -1.32 12.90
C ARG A 21 23.97 -0.56 14.13
N LEU A 22 23.15 0.48 13.98
CA LEU A 22 22.55 1.23 15.10
C LEU A 22 21.70 0.34 16.00
N CYS A 23 20.84 -0.49 15.40
CA CYS A 23 19.90 -1.31 16.15
C CYS A 23 20.52 -2.57 16.79
N LEU A 24 21.69 -3.03 16.33
CA LEU A 24 22.31 -4.29 16.79
C LEU A 24 23.64 -4.12 17.54
N PHE A 25 24.41 -3.07 17.25
CA PHE A 25 25.68 -2.80 17.91
C PHE A 25 25.59 -1.49 18.69
N LYS A 26 26.22 -1.42 19.88
CA LYS A 26 26.38 -0.18 20.64
C LYS A 26 27.41 0.75 19.98
N ARG A 27 27.10 1.21 18.77
CA ARG A 27 27.92 2.16 18.02
C ARG A 27 27.57 3.59 18.45
N ARG A 28 28.56 4.48 18.52
CA ARG A 28 28.33 5.88 18.86
C ARG A 28 27.59 6.57 17.73
N LEU A 29 26.61 7.41 18.04
CA LEU A 29 25.89 8.21 17.05
C LEU A 29 26.84 9.20 16.33
N SER A 30 27.84 9.73 17.03
CA SER A 30 28.86 10.62 16.47
C SER A 30 29.80 9.96 15.43
N ASP A 31 29.92 8.63 15.40
CA ASP A 31 30.73 7.89 14.42
C ASP A 31 29.97 7.63 13.09
N CYS A 32 28.73 8.10 12.99
CA CYS A 32 27.81 7.77 11.91
C CYS A 32 27.69 8.92 10.90
N LYS A 33 27.96 8.65 9.61
CA LYS A 33 28.00 9.68 8.55
C LYS A 33 26.71 10.50 8.42
N PHE A 34 25.56 9.87 8.64
CA PHE A 34 24.24 10.50 8.57
C PHE A 34 23.86 11.31 9.83
N VAL A 35 24.73 11.40 10.83
CA VAL A 35 24.56 12.24 12.02
C VAL A 35 25.54 13.41 11.91
N GLU A 36 25.00 14.62 11.77
CA GLU A 36 25.78 15.85 11.78
C GLU A 36 25.62 16.54 13.13
N SER A 37 26.72 16.88 13.81
CA SER A 37 26.68 17.58 15.11
C SER A 37 27.84 18.57 15.26
N SER A 38 27.69 19.53 16.15
CA SER A 38 28.75 20.49 16.49
C SER A 38 29.88 19.84 17.28
N HIS A 39 31.12 20.28 17.05
CA HIS A 39 32.32 19.73 17.72
C HIS A 39 32.26 19.76 19.26
N SER A 40 31.53 20.71 19.85
CA SER A 40 31.32 20.85 21.29
C SER A 40 30.51 19.70 21.91
N LEU A 41 29.63 19.04 21.12
CA LEU A 41 28.73 18.00 21.62
C LEU A 41 29.35 16.59 21.56
N GLY A 42 30.42 16.41 20.79
CA GLY A 42 31.02 15.10 20.50
C GLY A 42 31.52 14.33 21.72
N SER A 43 31.78 15.01 22.84
CA SER A 43 32.22 14.42 24.12
C SER A 43 31.08 14.15 25.12
N GLU A 44 29.90 14.76 24.97
CA GLU A 44 28.76 14.49 25.86
C GLU A 44 27.94 13.27 25.39
N LEU A 45 28.01 12.93 24.10
CA LEU A 45 27.37 11.75 23.49
C LEU A 45 28.05 10.41 23.84
N GLU A 46 29.06 10.39 24.71
CA GLU A 46 29.81 9.16 25.04
C GLU A 46 29.04 8.17 25.95
N ASP A 47 27.99 8.63 26.65
CA ASP A 47 27.28 7.87 27.70
C ASP A 47 25.80 7.55 27.36
N GLU A 48 25.37 7.68 26.10
CA GLU A 48 23.98 7.41 25.73
C GLU A 48 23.59 5.92 25.82
N SER A 49 22.45 5.66 26.48
CA SER A 49 21.95 4.31 26.71
C SER A 49 21.56 3.60 25.39
N ALA A 50 21.63 2.26 25.37
CA ALA A 50 21.25 1.47 24.19
C ALA A 50 19.79 1.66 23.71
N ILE A 51 18.93 2.27 24.53
CA ILE A 51 17.55 2.62 24.18
C ILE A 51 17.52 3.84 23.24
N ALA A 52 18.44 4.80 23.41
CA ALA A 52 18.58 6.00 22.55
C ALA A 52 18.82 5.61 21.09
N ASN A 53 19.86 4.79 20.85
CA ASN A 53 20.21 4.27 19.54
C ASN A 53 19.05 3.51 18.85
N TRP A 54 18.22 2.81 19.63
CA TRP A 54 17.08 2.07 19.08
C TRP A 54 15.96 3.01 18.64
N ILE A 55 15.66 4.05 19.43
CA ILE A 55 14.67 5.08 19.08
C ILE A 55 15.09 5.84 17.82
N VAL A 56 16.34 6.29 17.75
CA VAL A 56 16.90 6.98 16.56
C VAL A 56 16.93 6.05 15.34
N GLY A 57 17.34 4.78 15.51
CA GLY A 57 17.29 3.80 14.43
C GLY A 57 15.86 3.56 13.92
N PHE A 58 14.87 3.51 14.81
CA PHE A 58 13.47 3.31 14.46
C PHE A 58 12.85 4.51 13.72
N THR A 59 13.11 5.75 14.15
CA THR A 59 12.63 6.94 13.43
C THR A 59 13.28 7.05 12.05
N LEU A 60 14.59 6.75 11.91
CA LEU A 60 15.26 6.72 10.61
C LEU A 60 14.73 5.61 9.69
N ILE A 61 14.34 4.45 10.22
CA ILE A 61 13.62 3.42 9.45
C ILE A 61 12.29 3.96 8.91
N ILE A 62 11.48 4.61 9.75
CA ILE A 62 10.20 5.22 9.34
C ILE A 62 10.42 6.28 8.26
N GLN A 63 11.34 7.22 8.48
CA GLN A 63 11.66 8.26 7.50
C GLN A 63 12.12 7.67 6.16
N LYS A 64 12.92 6.60 6.18
CA LYS A 64 13.37 5.93 4.96
C LYS A 64 12.26 5.16 4.23
N ILE A 65 11.29 4.60 4.96
CA ILE A 65 10.07 4.02 4.38
C ILE A 65 9.19 5.13 3.76
N LEU A 66 9.02 6.26 4.45
CA LEU A 66 8.28 7.43 3.93
C LEU A 66 8.92 7.99 2.65
N LEU A 67 10.25 8.11 2.58
CA LEU A 67 10.98 8.50 1.36
C LEU A 67 10.74 7.52 0.20
N LEU A 68 10.70 6.21 0.45
CA LEU A 68 10.40 5.20 -0.58
C LEU A 68 8.93 5.28 -1.06
N LEU A 69 8.01 5.63 -0.16
CA LEU A 69 6.57 5.66 -0.40
C LEU A 69 6.02 7.03 -0.81
N ASP A 70 6.83 8.09 -0.85
CA ASP A 70 6.40 9.47 -1.14
C ASP A 70 5.56 9.60 -2.43
N VAL A 71 6.06 9.10 -3.56
CA VAL A 71 5.31 9.14 -4.83
C VAL A 71 4.06 8.21 -4.79
N PRO A 72 4.17 6.93 -4.37
CA PRO A 72 2.99 6.08 -4.17
C PRO A 72 1.89 6.67 -3.27
N LEU A 73 2.25 7.27 -2.14
CA LEU A 73 1.31 7.88 -1.19
C LEU A 73 0.60 9.08 -1.81
N ARG A 74 1.33 9.98 -2.48
CA ARG A 74 0.72 11.13 -3.16
C ARG A 74 -0.27 10.72 -4.26
N ILE A 75 0.03 9.66 -5.02
CA ILE A 75 -0.90 9.08 -6.00
C ILE A 75 -2.13 8.47 -5.31
N LEU A 76 -1.95 7.72 -4.23
CA LEU A 76 -3.04 7.12 -3.46
C LEU A 76 -3.96 8.19 -2.86
N GLY A 77 -3.38 9.26 -2.30
CA GLY A 77 -4.12 10.40 -1.75
C GLY A 77 -4.96 11.09 -2.82
N PHE A 78 -4.37 11.41 -3.97
CA PHE A 78 -5.12 11.96 -5.11
C PHE A 78 -6.30 11.08 -5.52
N ILE A 79 -6.11 9.75 -5.62
CA ILE A 79 -7.18 8.82 -5.97
C ILE A 79 -8.29 8.81 -4.92
N ILE A 80 -7.95 8.77 -3.62
CA ILE A 80 -8.90 8.74 -2.52
C ILE A 80 -9.69 10.05 -2.45
N GLU A 81 -9.03 11.20 -2.46
CA GLU A 81 -9.68 12.50 -2.41
C GLU A 81 -10.52 12.76 -3.66
N PHE A 82 -10.01 12.46 -4.86
CA PHE A 82 -10.79 12.57 -6.08
C PHE A 82 -12.04 11.68 -6.02
N SER A 83 -11.93 10.45 -5.51
CA SER A 83 -13.08 9.53 -5.36
C SER A 83 -14.11 10.04 -4.35
N LEU A 84 -13.67 10.53 -3.18
CA LEU A 84 -14.55 11.07 -2.16
C LEU A 84 -15.26 12.35 -2.63
N ASN A 85 -14.55 13.24 -3.32
CA ASN A 85 -15.15 14.42 -3.94
C ASN A 85 -16.11 14.05 -5.08
N LEU A 86 -15.75 13.08 -5.94
CA LEU A 86 -16.62 12.59 -7.01
C LEU A 86 -17.92 12.04 -6.43
N LEU A 87 -17.88 11.29 -5.33
CA LEU A 87 -19.07 10.81 -4.64
C LEU A 87 -19.85 11.95 -3.96
N SER A 88 -19.17 12.89 -3.30
CA SER A 88 -19.80 14.00 -2.58
C SER A 88 -20.48 15.04 -3.48
N LEU A 89 -19.96 15.27 -4.69
CA LEU A 89 -20.51 16.24 -5.63
C LEU A 89 -21.69 15.67 -6.44
N ASN A 90 -21.71 14.34 -6.64
CA ASN A 90 -22.57 13.69 -7.64
C ASN A 90 -23.74 12.92 -7.05
N GLY A 91 -24.40 13.47 -6.02
CA GLY A 91 -25.73 13.03 -5.56
C GLY A 91 -26.87 13.31 -6.55
N GLY A 92 -26.59 13.31 -7.86
CA GLY A 92 -27.44 13.82 -8.94
C GLY A 92 -26.73 13.77 -10.30
N PHE A 93 -26.57 14.92 -10.96
CA PHE A 93 -25.83 15.04 -12.23
C PHE A 93 -24.31 15.05 -12.04
N LEU A 94 -23.56 14.61 -13.06
CA LEU A 94 -22.10 14.46 -13.02
C LEU A 94 -21.35 15.80 -13.16
N LEU A 95 -20.78 16.27 -12.06
CA LEU A 95 -19.76 17.29 -11.92
C LEU A 95 -18.40 16.63 -11.64
N ILE A 96 -17.36 17.00 -12.41
CA ILE A 96 -15.99 16.51 -12.18
C ILE A 96 -15.34 17.34 -11.07
N PRO A 97 -14.72 16.72 -10.04
CA PRO A 97 -13.97 17.44 -9.02
C PRO A 97 -12.81 18.25 -9.59
N VAL A 98 -12.71 19.53 -9.24
CA VAL A 98 -11.60 20.43 -9.58
C VAL A 98 -10.91 20.84 -8.27
N GLN A 99 -9.63 20.52 -8.11
CA GLN A 99 -8.91 20.66 -6.82
C GLN A 99 -8.93 22.07 -6.24
N ASP A 100 -8.84 23.10 -7.08
CA ASP A 100 -8.82 24.52 -6.67
C ASP A 100 -10.22 25.12 -6.47
N SER A 101 -11.29 24.29 -6.51
CA SER A 101 -12.66 24.77 -6.36
C SER A 101 -13.14 24.77 -4.91
N GLU A 102 -14.03 25.71 -4.59
CA GLU A 102 -14.70 25.84 -3.28
C GLU A 102 -15.64 24.67 -2.89
N ASN A 103 -15.74 23.65 -3.73
CA ASN A 103 -16.52 22.43 -3.49
C ASN A 103 -15.66 21.17 -3.43
N TYR A 104 -14.37 21.26 -3.76
CA TYR A 104 -13.40 20.20 -3.48
C TYR A 104 -12.97 20.28 -2.02
N ARG A 105 -12.76 19.12 -1.41
CA ARG A 105 -12.31 18.96 -0.03
C ARG A 105 -11.12 18.01 0.08
N SER A 106 -10.19 18.29 0.98
CA SER A 106 -9.14 17.35 1.38
C SER A 106 -9.74 16.09 2.02
N TYR A 107 -8.94 15.06 2.23
CA TYR A 107 -9.35 13.89 3.01
C TYR A 107 -9.83 14.28 4.42
N ILE A 108 -9.21 15.31 5.03
CA ILE A 108 -9.61 15.83 6.35
C ILE A 108 -11.01 16.46 6.29
N GLY A 109 -11.31 17.27 5.27
CA GLY A 109 -12.64 17.86 5.01
C GLY A 109 -13.74 16.84 4.63
N HIS A 110 -13.37 15.57 4.44
CA HIS A 110 -14.30 14.42 4.35
C HIS A 110 -14.46 13.67 5.70
N LEU A 111 -13.51 13.79 6.63
CA LEU A 111 -13.66 13.30 8.02
C LEU A 111 -14.66 14.16 8.79
N ASP A 112 -14.56 15.49 8.64
CA ASP A 112 -15.54 16.45 9.13
C ASP A 112 -15.81 17.53 8.09
N GLY A 113 -17.09 17.85 7.93
CA GLY A 113 -17.59 18.76 6.90
C GLY A 113 -18.45 19.89 7.46
N ARG A 114 -18.35 20.13 8.78
CA ARG A 114 -19.15 21.10 9.52
C ARG A 114 -18.51 22.48 9.44
N LEU A 115 -19.29 23.49 9.06
CA LEU A 115 -18.88 24.89 9.11
C LEU A 115 -19.73 25.72 10.10
N ASP A 116 -20.84 25.18 10.58
CA ASP A 116 -21.75 25.87 11.49
C ASP A 116 -21.17 25.95 12.91
N LEU A 117 -21.11 27.17 13.43
CA LEU A 117 -20.65 27.50 14.79
C LEU A 117 -21.66 27.04 15.84
N TYR A 118 -21.19 26.36 16.88
CA TYR A 118 -22.05 25.75 17.89
C TYR A 118 -22.46 26.74 18.98
N LYS A 119 -23.79 26.89 19.18
CA LYS A 119 -24.39 27.89 20.10
C LYS A 119 -24.33 27.52 21.59
N THR A 120 -23.88 26.32 21.97
CA THR A 120 -23.97 25.85 23.36
C THR A 120 -22.79 26.32 24.22
N LEU A 121 -23.12 26.89 25.37
CA LEU A 121 -22.24 27.65 26.26
C LEU A 121 -21.42 26.81 27.28
N SER A 122 -21.19 25.52 27.02
CA SER A 122 -20.62 24.56 28.00
C SER A 122 -19.18 24.86 28.46
N PHE A 123 -18.43 25.69 27.73
CA PHE A 123 -17.01 25.96 27.97
C PHE A 123 -16.71 27.31 28.68
N LEU A 124 -17.74 28.07 29.07
CA LEU A 124 -17.65 29.53 29.35
C LEU A 124 -16.80 29.98 30.55
N ASN A 125 -16.23 29.07 31.35
CA ASN A 125 -15.68 29.40 32.68
C ASN A 125 -14.16 29.55 32.75
N TYR A 126 -13.40 29.39 31.66
CA TYR A 126 -11.94 29.23 31.75
C TYR A 126 -11.03 30.34 31.20
N PRO A 127 -11.35 31.07 30.10
CA PRO A 127 -10.53 32.20 29.64
C PRO A 127 -11.26 33.55 29.86
N PRO A 128 -11.23 34.13 31.08
CA PRO A 128 -11.96 35.37 31.39
C PRO A 128 -11.49 36.60 30.58
N GLN A 129 -10.26 36.61 30.06
CA GLN A 129 -9.76 37.70 29.19
C GLN A 129 -10.08 37.50 27.69
N MET A 130 -10.54 36.33 27.26
CA MET A 130 -11.11 36.16 25.92
C MET A 130 -12.59 36.55 25.87
N ARG A 131 -13.30 36.61 27.02
CA ARG A 131 -14.67 37.16 27.10
C ARG A 131 -14.77 38.64 26.72
N THR A 132 -13.67 39.39 26.77
CA THR A 132 -13.63 40.81 26.38
C THR A 132 -13.32 41.03 24.90
N LEU A 133 -13.01 39.96 24.15
CA LEU A 133 -13.06 40.00 22.69
C LEU A 133 -14.52 40.13 22.29
N ASN A 134 -14.90 41.31 21.80
CA ASN A 134 -16.31 41.67 21.54
C ASN A 134 -16.84 41.05 20.22
N THR A 135 -16.49 39.79 19.98
CA THR A 135 -17.23 38.88 19.11
C THR A 135 -18.61 38.68 19.73
N SER A 136 -19.67 38.85 18.95
CA SER A 136 -21.07 38.73 19.39
C SER A 136 -21.31 37.54 20.34
N ASN A 137 -22.12 37.75 21.38
CA ASN A 137 -22.47 36.78 22.44
C ASN A 137 -22.98 35.39 21.97
N ASP A 138 -23.16 35.19 20.67
CA ASP A 138 -23.69 33.99 20.01
C ASP A 138 -22.62 32.99 19.52
N VAL A 139 -21.32 33.30 19.60
CA VAL A 139 -20.22 32.47 19.05
C VAL A 139 -19.36 31.83 20.15
N ASN A 140 -19.24 30.51 20.14
CA ASN A 140 -18.25 29.81 20.96
C ASN A 140 -16.85 29.98 20.35
N PHE A 141 -16.01 30.81 20.98
CA PHE A 141 -14.66 31.11 20.51
C PHE A 141 -13.77 29.87 20.29
N MET A 142 -13.81 28.88 21.19
CA MET A 142 -12.99 27.66 21.03
C MET A 142 -13.45 26.82 19.83
N ASP A 143 -14.75 26.88 19.49
CA ASP A 143 -15.35 26.20 18.35
C ASP A 143 -14.89 26.83 17.03
N LEU A 144 -14.91 28.17 16.96
CA LEU A 144 -14.36 28.94 15.84
C LEU A 144 -12.87 28.65 15.61
N ILE A 145 -12.05 28.65 16.67
CA ILE A 145 -10.61 28.45 16.54
C ILE A 145 -10.27 27.00 16.13
N MET A 146 -11.03 25.99 16.59
CA MET A 146 -10.88 24.61 16.10
C MET A 146 -11.31 24.47 14.63
N LEU A 147 -12.46 25.02 14.25
CA LEU A 147 -12.91 25.06 12.86
C LEU A 147 -11.89 25.79 11.97
N ALA A 148 -11.25 26.83 12.48
CA ALA A 148 -10.19 27.52 11.75
C ALA A 148 -8.94 26.64 11.53
N ALA A 149 -8.56 25.81 12.51
CA ALA A 149 -7.47 24.84 12.41
C ALA A 149 -7.81 23.65 11.48
N GLU A 150 -9.09 23.27 11.39
CA GLU A 150 -9.60 22.23 10.49
C GLU A 150 -9.69 22.72 9.04
N VAL A 151 -10.22 23.92 8.81
CA VAL A 151 -10.32 24.56 7.49
C VAL A 151 -8.95 24.88 6.88
N ALA A 152 -7.88 24.94 7.68
CA ALA A 152 -6.52 25.15 7.18
C ALA A 152 -6.00 24.06 6.24
N TYR A 153 -6.61 22.86 6.26
CA TYR A 153 -6.30 21.74 5.35
C TYR A 153 -6.89 21.90 3.93
N GLU A 154 -7.74 22.89 3.72
CA GLU A 154 -8.50 23.06 2.49
C GLU A 154 -7.88 24.08 1.53
N ASN A 155 -8.30 24.06 0.26
CA ASN A 155 -7.81 25.02 -0.74
C ASN A 155 -8.29 26.46 -0.44
N GLU A 156 -7.62 27.46 -1.03
CA GLU A 156 -7.92 28.89 -0.79
C GLU A 156 -9.39 29.25 -1.09
N ALA A 157 -10.02 28.65 -2.10
CA ALA A 157 -11.41 28.92 -2.46
C ALA A 157 -12.38 28.39 -1.39
N TYR A 158 -12.14 27.19 -0.86
CA TYR A 158 -12.90 26.64 0.26
C TYR A 158 -12.67 27.44 1.55
N ILE A 159 -11.43 27.85 1.84
CA ILE A 159 -11.13 28.71 3.00
C ILE A 159 -11.91 30.03 2.92
N LYS A 160 -11.92 30.70 1.77
CA LYS A 160 -12.71 31.93 1.55
C LYS A 160 -14.20 31.69 1.79
N LYS A 161 -14.75 30.59 1.28
CA LYS A 161 -16.15 30.19 1.51
C LYS A 161 -16.46 29.92 2.98
N ALA A 162 -15.58 29.25 3.71
CA ALA A 162 -15.75 29.00 5.15
C ALA A 162 -15.71 30.29 5.98
N VAL A 163 -14.75 31.18 5.72
CA VAL A 163 -14.66 32.48 6.41
C VAL A 163 -15.87 33.37 6.11
N ASN A 164 -16.36 33.35 4.86
CA ASN A 164 -17.61 34.03 4.47
C ASN A 164 -18.84 33.42 5.17
N HIS A 165 -18.90 32.09 5.34
CA HIS A 165 -19.97 31.39 6.08
C HIS A 165 -20.03 31.84 7.55
N TRP A 166 -18.87 32.06 8.18
CA TRP A 166 -18.76 32.64 9.53
C TRP A 166 -19.05 34.15 9.58
N LYS A 167 -19.33 34.79 8.44
CA LYS A 167 -19.54 36.23 8.27
C LYS A 167 -18.33 37.08 8.69
N MET A 168 -17.13 36.54 8.45
CA MET A 168 -15.85 37.15 8.80
C MET A 168 -15.10 37.61 7.55
N HIS A 169 -14.04 38.40 7.73
CA HIS A 169 -13.25 38.93 6.63
C HIS A 169 -12.01 38.08 6.38
N PHE A 170 -11.98 37.38 5.24
CA PHE A 170 -10.76 36.71 4.76
C PHE A 170 -9.72 37.76 4.36
N VAL A 171 -8.51 37.66 4.90
CA VAL A 171 -7.39 38.55 4.55
C VAL A 171 -6.54 37.92 3.45
N GLN A 172 -5.90 36.78 3.75
CA GLN A 172 -4.91 36.18 2.86
C GLN A 172 -4.69 34.70 3.16
N PHE A 173 -4.47 33.92 2.10
CA PHE A 173 -3.92 32.57 2.15
C PHE A 173 -2.42 32.63 1.80
N PHE A 174 -1.63 31.80 2.48
CA PHE A 174 -0.19 31.74 2.37
C PHE A 174 0.19 30.32 1.93
N ASN A 175 0.81 30.20 0.77
CA ASN A 175 1.47 28.97 0.33
C ASN A 175 2.97 29.25 0.28
N CYS A 176 3.70 28.76 1.29
CA CYS A 176 5.05 29.20 1.59
C CYS A 176 6.11 28.16 1.21
N TRP A 177 7.25 28.67 0.77
CA TRP A 177 8.41 27.89 0.34
C TRP A 177 9.20 27.34 1.53
N ASN A 178 9.55 26.06 1.49
CA ASN A 178 10.49 25.44 2.40
C ASN A 178 11.87 25.34 1.71
N VAL A 179 12.87 26.04 2.28
CA VAL A 179 14.23 26.15 1.71
C VAL A 179 14.91 24.79 1.53
N PHE A 180 14.67 23.86 2.46
CA PHE A 180 15.34 22.56 2.52
C PHE A 180 14.63 21.50 1.66
N LEU A 181 13.29 21.47 1.68
CA LEU A 181 12.50 20.57 0.82
C LEU A 181 12.43 21.03 -0.65
N LYS A 182 12.75 22.30 -0.92
CA LYS A 182 12.71 22.95 -2.25
C LYS A 182 11.34 22.87 -2.93
N GLU A 183 10.29 23.09 -2.14
CA GLU A 183 8.90 23.12 -2.60
C GLU A 183 8.03 24.01 -1.69
N PHE A 184 6.78 24.22 -2.10
CA PHE A 184 5.76 24.86 -1.26
C PHE A 184 5.17 23.84 -0.29
N GLY A 185 5.69 23.81 0.94
CA GLY A 185 5.39 22.78 1.95
C GLY A 185 4.85 23.34 3.27
N THR A 186 4.44 24.60 3.32
CA THR A 186 3.86 25.19 4.54
C THR A 186 2.74 26.16 4.19
N GLN A 187 1.56 25.89 4.73
CA GLN A 187 0.34 26.63 4.43
C GLN A 187 -0.26 27.25 5.68
N ALA A 188 -0.79 28.46 5.53
CA ALA A 188 -1.49 29.18 6.57
C ALA A 188 -2.53 30.13 5.96
N TYR A 189 -3.46 30.64 6.77
CA TYR A 189 -4.31 31.75 6.35
C TYR A 189 -4.62 32.69 7.53
N ILE A 190 -4.99 33.92 7.17
CA ILE A 190 -5.41 34.96 8.12
C ILE A 190 -6.82 35.41 7.78
N PHE A 191 -7.63 35.58 8.84
CA PHE A 191 -8.92 36.25 8.77
C PHE A 191 -9.15 37.14 9.98
N CYS A 192 -10.10 38.07 9.85
CA CYS A 192 -10.49 39.03 10.88
C CYS A 192 -11.99 38.97 11.16
N ASP A 193 -12.44 39.38 12.36
CA ASP A 193 -13.89 39.49 12.62
C ASP A 193 -14.58 40.53 11.71
N ARG A 194 -13.82 41.53 11.22
CA ARG A 194 -14.30 42.64 10.36
C ARG A 194 -13.21 43.05 9.37
N SER A 195 -13.59 43.75 8.31
CA SER A 195 -12.66 44.32 7.31
C SER A 195 -12.07 45.69 7.67
N VAL A 196 -12.65 46.38 8.66
CA VAL A 196 -12.18 47.66 9.21
C VAL A 196 -12.39 47.60 10.73
N ASP A 197 -11.46 48.17 11.51
CA ASP A 197 -11.47 48.16 12.98
C ASP A 197 -11.81 46.79 13.61
N ALA A 198 -11.13 45.74 13.12
CA ALA A 198 -11.22 44.40 13.68
C ALA A 198 -10.81 44.36 15.16
N ASN A 199 -11.49 43.52 15.93
CA ASN A 199 -11.16 43.19 17.32
C ASN A 199 -10.32 41.91 17.40
N LEU A 200 -10.46 41.03 16.41
CA LEU A 200 -9.83 39.72 16.35
C LEU A 200 -9.16 39.50 14.99
N ILE A 201 -7.90 39.08 15.01
CA ILE A 201 -7.15 38.54 13.89
C ILE A 201 -6.81 37.09 14.25
N VAL A 202 -7.17 36.12 13.41
CA VAL A 202 -6.81 34.71 13.59
C VAL A 202 -5.78 34.32 12.54
N VAL A 203 -4.67 33.72 13.00
CA VAL A 203 -3.67 33.07 12.16
C VAL A 203 -3.83 31.57 12.34
N SER A 204 -4.13 30.85 11.27
CA SER A 204 -4.30 29.39 11.30
C SER A 204 -3.28 28.70 10.40
N PHE A 205 -2.54 27.74 10.95
CA PHE A 205 -1.54 26.94 10.24
C PHE A 205 -2.08 25.55 9.89
N ARG A 206 -1.81 25.09 8.66
CA ARG A 206 -2.11 23.72 8.23
C ARG A 206 -1.22 22.71 8.95
N GLY A 207 -1.77 21.54 9.26
CA GLY A 207 -0.99 20.37 9.69
C GLY A 207 -0.71 19.36 8.57
N THR A 208 -0.35 18.16 9.00
CA THR A 208 0.11 17.05 8.16
C THR A 208 -1.00 16.48 7.26
N GLU A 209 -0.83 16.58 5.95
CA GLU A 209 -1.68 15.89 4.96
C GLU A 209 -1.52 14.37 5.10
N THR A 210 -2.63 13.63 5.18
CA THR A 210 -2.63 12.17 5.44
C THR A 210 -1.74 11.38 4.46
N PHE A 211 -1.61 11.85 3.22
CA PHE A 211 -0.88 11.18 2.14
C PHE A 211 0.42 11.89 1.74
N ASN A 212 0.87 12.88 2.51
CA ASN A 212 2.11 13.60 2.27
C ASN A 212 3.23 13.05 3.16
N ALA A 213 4.11 12.24 2.57
CA ALA A 213 5.18 11.58 3.30
C ALA A 213 6.18 12.55 3.95
N LYS A 214 6.33 13.77 3.43
CA LYS A 214 7.30 14.76 3.92
C LYS A 214 6.79 15.52 5.14
N ASP A 215 5.49 15.81 5.18
CA ASP A 215 4.82 16.30 6.39
C ASP A 215 5.01 15.26 7.53
N TRP A 216 4.72 13.98 7.26
CA TRP A 216 4.96 12.88 8.22
C TRP A 216 6.43 12.74 8.64
N MET A 217 7.39 12.91 7.72
CA MET A 217 8.82 12.91 8.07
C MET A 217 9.19 14.05 9.01
N THR A 218 8.55 15.21 8.87
CA THR A 218 8.79 16.39 9.71
C THR A 218 8.33 16.13 11.15
N ASP A 219 7.21 15.44 11.34
CA ASP A 219 6.66 15.08 12.66
C ASP A 219 7.48 14.01 13.42
N VAL A 220 8.30 13.23 12.72
CA VAL A 220 9.15 12.16 13.31
C VAL A 220 10.66 12.47 13.22
N ASP A 221 11.03 13.69 12.85
CA ASP A 221 12.42 14.16 12.87
C ASP A 221 12.86 14.39 14.33
N LEU A 222 14.02 13.84 14.70
CA LEU A 222 14.62 14.03 16.03
C LEU A 222 15.71 15.12 16.04
N SER A 223 15.94 15.76 14.89
CA SER A 223 16.95 16.80 14.74
C SER A 223 16.59 18.08 15.50
N TRP A 224 17.59 18.76 16.05
CA TRP A 224 17.41 19.97 16.83
C TRP A 224 18.54 20.99 16.60
N ILE A 225 18.23 22.25 16.89
CA ILE A 225 19.16 23.38 16.84
C ILE A 225 19.11 24.17 18.16
N ALA A 226 20.27 24.57 18.69
CA ALA A 226 20.36 25.44 19.86
C ALA A 226 20.09 26.89 19.46
N MET A 227 19.12 27.51 20.14
CA MET A 227 18.65 28.88 19.93
C MET A 227 19.28 29.83 20.97
N GLY A 228 20.57 29.62 21.27
CA GLY A 228 21.30 30.37 22.31
C GLY A 228 20.65 30.24 23.70
N LYS A 229 20.25 31.37 24.30
CA LYS A 229 19.59 31.40 25.62
C LYS A 229 18.17 30.79 25.61
N MET A 230 17.60 30.55 24.44
CA MET A 230 16.28 29.93 24.29
C MET A 230 16.32 28.39 24.35
N GLY A 231 17.45 27.74 24.60
CA GLY A 231 17.50 26.27 24.62
C GLY A 231 17.42 25.63 23.23
N ARG A 232 17.09 24.34 23.16
CA ARG A 232 17.01 23.56 21.91
C ARG A 232 15.59 23.57 21.33
N ALA A 233 15.50 23.72 20.02
CA ALA A 233 14.25 23.68 19.27
C ALA A 233 14.28 22.62 18.16
N HIS A 234 13.11 22.07 17.83
CA HIS A 234 12.91 21.04 16.82
C HIS A 234 13.22 21.56 15.42
N LEU A 235 14.16 20.93 14.72
CA LEU A 235 14.67 21.46 13.45
C LEU A 235 13.65 21.35 12.32
N GLY A 236 13.00 20.20 12.13
CA GLY A 236 11.92 20.03 11.13
C GLY A 236 10.86 21.14 11.16
N PHE A 237 10.28 21.42 12.32
CA PHE A 237 9.29 22.50 12.46
C PHE A 237 9.86 23.91 12.24
N MET A 238 11.13 24.16 12.62
CA MET A 238 11.81 25.43 12.29
C MET A 238 12.00 25.60 10.77
N LYS A 239 12.36 24.52 10.05
CA LYS A 239 12.47 24.52 8.58
C LYS A 239 11.14 24.85 7.90
N ALA A 240 10.04 24.25 8.35
CA ALA A 240 8.70 24.55 7.87
C ALA A 240 8.28 26.02 8.16
N MET A 241 8.62 26.55 9.34
CA MET A 241 8.36 27.96 9.69
C MET A 241 9.15 28.97 8.82
N GLY A 242 10.21 28.53 8.12
CA GLY A 242 11.01 29.36 7.21
C GLY A 242 12.44 29.64 7.68
N LEU A 243 13.04 28.76 8.47
CA LEU A 243 14.48 28.77 8.77
C LEU A 243 15.28 28.73 7.46
N GLN A 244 16.42 29.44 7.41
CA GLN A 244 17.26 29.55 6.21
C GLN A 244 18.64 28.85 6.34
N ASP A 245 19.12 28.63 7.56
CA ASP A 245 20.37 27.95 7.88
C ASP A 245 20.08 27.02 9.07
N GLU A 246 20.41 25.74 8.92
CA GLU A 246 20.11 24.68 9.89
C GLU A 246 21.22 24.45 10.93
N LYS A 247 22.31 25.22 10.87
CA LYS A 247 23.52 25.07 11.70
C LYS A 247 23.84 26.32 12.51
N ASP A 248 23.37 27.48 12.07
CA ASP A 248 23.52 28.77 12.76
C ASP A 248 22.17 29.50 12.83
N TYR A 249 21.55 29.53 14.01
CA TYR A 249 20.22 30.11 14.19
C TYR A 249 20.16 31.63 13.93
N LEU A 250 21.28 32.35 14.03
CA LEU A 250 21.34 33.79 13.76
C LEU A 250 21.36 34.05 12.24
N LYS A 251 22.04 33.21 11.47
CA LYS A 251 21.96 33.19 10.00
C LYS A 251 20.64 32.61 9.50
N GLY A 252 20.04 31.68 10.24
CA GLY A 252 18.80 31.03 9.88
C GLY A 252 17.56 31.89 10.12
N TRP A 253 17.64 32.82 11.08
CA TRP A 253 16.60 33.79 11.40
C TRP A 253 17.11 35.25 11.37
N PRO A 254 17.51 35.78 10.21
CA PRO A 254 17.81 37.21 10.08
C PRO A 254 16.56 38.05 10.40
N LYS A 255 16.69 39.12 11.18
CA LYS A 255 15.55 39.98 11.53
C LYS A 255 14.98 40.68 10.29
N ASP A 256 15.87 41.20 9.45
CA ASP A 256 15.54 41.81 8.17
C ASP A 256 15.79 40.80 7.03
N TYR A 257 14.73 40.46 6.30
CA TYR A 257 14.75 39.49 5.21
C TYR A 257 14.00 40.08 4.01
N GLN A 258 14.65 40.14 2.84
CA GLN A 258 14.07 40.79 1.65
C GLN A 258 13.35 39.84 0.69
N GLY A 259 13.31 38.53 0.98
CA GLY A 259 12.59 37.54 0.17
C GLY A 259 13.31 37.13 -1.12
N GLU A 260 13.24 35.84 -1.47
CA GLU A 260 13.44 35.44 -2.87
C GLU A 260 12.11 35.60 -3.63
N LYS A 261 12.13 36.25 -4.79
CA LYS A 261 10.91 36.58 -5.54
C LYS A 261 10.14 35.31 -5.92
N GLY A 262 8.89 35.22 -5.46
CA GLY A 262 8.02 34.06 -5.70
C GLY A 262 8.19 32.89 -4.72
N LYS A 263 9.07 33.03 -3.70
CA LYS A 263 9.27 32.02 -2.64
C LYS A 263 9.08 32.66 -1.25
N PRO A 264 7.84 33.04 -0.89
CA PRO A 264 7.54 33.58 0.43
C PRO A 264 7.87 32.56 1.52
N LEU A 265 8.59 32.97 2.57
CA LEU A 265 8.82 32.17 3.77
C LEU A 265 7.72 32.44 4.80
N ALA A 266 7.26 31.41 5.52
CA ALA A 266 6.05 31.48 6.33
C ALA A 266 6.10 32.54 7.44
N TYR A 267 7.12 32.49 8.30
CA TYR A 267 7.30 33.47 9.39
C TYR A 267 7.25 34.92 8.89
N TYR A 268 8.09 35.26 7.92
CA TYR A 268 8.23 36.64 7.43
C TYR A 268 6.96 37.17 6.78
N SER A 269 6.33 36.36 5.91
CA SER A 269 5.11 36.73 5.20
C SER A 269 3.94 36.99 6.16
N ILE A 270 3.78 36.12 7.17
CA ILE A 270 2.74 36.26 8.20
C ILE A 270 3.05 37.45 9.10
N ARG A 271 4.30 37.59 9.58
CA ARG A 271 4.76 38.72 10.42
C ARG A 271 4.48 40.05 9.74
N ASP A 272 4.86 40.21 8.48
CA ASP A 272 4.75 41.48 7.78
C ASP A 272 3.30 41.81 7.41
N THR A 273 2.47 40.80 7.13
CA THR A 273 1.01 40.97 7.02
C THR A 273 0.38 41.39 8.35
N LEU A 274 0.78 40.79 9.48
CA LEU A 274 0.32 41.20 10.81
C LEU A 274 0.74 42.62 11.16
N LYS A 275 1.96 43.06 10.80
CA LYS A 275 2.40 44.46 10.96
C LYS A 275 1.48 45.42 10.20
N ALA A 276 1.12 45.09 8.96
CA ALA A 276 0.21 45.89 8.15
C ALA A 276 -1.21 45.92 8.75
N LEU A 277 -1.76 44.76 9.14
CA LEU A 277 -3.08 44.66 9.76
C LEU A 277 -3.17 45.46 11.08
N LEU A 278 -2.13 45.47 11.91
CA LEU A 278 -2.13 46.24 13.16
C LEU A 278 -2.06 47.77 12.96
N GLN A 279 -1.67 48.27 11.78
CA GLN A 279 -1.83 49.70 11.45
C GLN A 279 -3.30 50.05 11.16
N VAL A 280 -4.04 49.14 10.53
CA VAL A 280 -5.45 49.29 10.16
C VAL A 280 -6.37 48.98 11.35
N HIS A 281 -6.03 47.99 12.17
CA HIS A 281 -6.83 47.49 13.28
C HIS A 281 -6.07 47.67 14.60
N LYS A 282 -5.91 48.93 15.03
CA LYS A 282 -5.02 49.32 16.15
C LYS A 282 -5.33 48.62 17.48
N ASN A 283 -6.57 48.20 17.68
CA ASN A 283 -7.03 47.52 18.90
C ASN A 283 -7.18 45.99 18.73
N ALA A 284 -6.87 45.45 17.54
CA ALA A 284 -7.05 44.03 17.26
C ALA A 284 -6.16 43.15 18.14
N LYS A 285 -6.72 42.02 18.53
CA LYS A 285 -6.03 40.95 19.22
C LYS A 285 -5.77 39.78 18.30
N ILE A 286 -4.57 39.22 18.38
CA ILE A 286 -4.08 38.15 17.52
C ILE A 286 -4.21 36.81 18.25
N VAL A 287 -4.78 35.82 17.58
CA VAL A 287 -4.86 34.44 18.07
C VAL A 287 -4.18 33.53 17.05
N VAL A 288 -3.28 32.68 17.51
CA VAL A 288 -2.55 31.73 16.65
C VAL A 288 -3.02 30.31 16.92
N THR A 289 -3.33 29.55 15.87
CA THR A 289 -3.87 28.20 15.97
C THR A 289 -3.37 27.26 14.88
N GLY A 290 -3.62 25.98 15.08
CA GLY A 290 -3.34 24.90 14.14
C GLY A 290 -3.57 23.53 14.79
N HIS A 291 -3.78 22.52 13.95
CA HIS A 291 -3.89 21.11 14.33
C HIS A 291 -2.65 20.33 13.89
N SER A 292 -2.23 19.31 14.65
CA SER A 292 -1.08 18.46 14.29
C SER A 292 0.22 19.27 14.12
N LEU A 293 1.00 19.03 13.06
CA LEU A 293 2.11 19.88 12.60
C LEU A 293 1.75 21.39 12.62
N GLY A 294 0.53 21.78 12.25
CA GLY A 294 0.08 23.18 12.28
C GLY A 294 0.03 23.74 13.70
N GLY A 295 -0.27 22.89 14.68
CA GLY A 295 -0.12 23.23 16.10
C GLY A 295 1.34 23.48 16.47
N ALA A 296 2.28 22.70 15.92
CA ALA A 296 3.72 22.91 16.12
C ALA A 296 4.18 24.26 15.55
N LEU A 297 3.70 24.61 14.36
CA LEU A 297 3.96 25.91 13.73
C LEU A 297 3.36 27.06 14.54
N ALA A 298 2.12 26.91 15.03
CA ALA A 298 1.47 27.87 15.93
C ALA A 298 2.23 28.07 17.26
N ALA A 299 2.94 27.05 17.75
CA ALA A 299 3.82 27.14 18.92
C ALA A 299 5.13 27.89 18.64
N ILE A 300 5.74 27.66 17.47
CA ILE A 300 7.03 28.25 17.09
C ILE A 300 6.89 29.70 16.64
N PHE A 301 5.81 30.08 15.97
CA PHE A 301 5.64 31.43 15.42
C PHE A 301 5.83 32.56 16.46
N PRO A 302 5.19 32.51 17.67
CA PRO A 302 5.48 33.45 18.76
C PRO A 302 6.92 33.41 19.27
N SER A 303 7.58 32.25 19.21
CA SER A 303 8.96 32.09 19.65
C SER A 303 9.94 32.87 18.77
N ILE A 304 9.71 32.91 17.45
CA ILE A 304 10.53 33.71 16.53
C ILE A 304 10.18 35.20 16.61
N LEU A 305 8.91 35.56 16.89
CA LEU A 305 8.56 36.95 17.26
C LEU A 305 9.32 37.43 18.51
N ILE A 306 9.46 36.58 19.53
CA ILE A 306 10.24 36.86 20.74
C ILE A 306 11.74 36.99 20.41
N LEU A 307 12.29 36.14 19.55
CA LEU A 307 13.69 36.20 19.09
C LEU A 307 14.00 37.51 18.36
N HIS A 308 13.08 37.99 17.51
CA HIS A 308 13.23 39.24 16.77
C HIS A 308 12.78 40.48 17.55
N ASP A 309 12.28 40.32 18.78
CA ASP A 309 11.72 41.40 19.62
C ASP A 309 10.63 42.21 18.90
N GLU A 310 9.69 41.51 18.25
CA GLU A 310 8.57 42.08 17.49
C GLU A 310 7.43 42.55 18.42
N THR A 311 7.77 43.48 19.31
CA THR A 311 6.92 43.96 20.41
C THR A 311 5.52 44.42 19.99
N THR A 312 5.37 45.04 18.81
CA THR A 312 4.05 45.44 18.30
C THR A 312 3.11 44.26 18.12
N ILE A 313 3.59 43.14 17.57
CA ILE A 313 2.78 41.92 17.40
C ILE A 313 2.59 41.22 18.74
N LEU A 314 3.64 41.12 19.55
CA LEU A 314 3.61 40.47 20.86
C LEU A 314 2.62 41.13 21.84
N ASN A 315 2.51 42.47 21.83
CA ASN A 315 1.55 43.21 22.66
C ASN A 315 0.08 43.03 22.21
N SER A 316 -0.13 42.66 20.94
CA SER A 316 -1.45 42.33 20.39
C SER A 316 -1.78 40.84 20.44
N LEU A 317 -0.81 39.95 20.67
CA LEU A 317 -1.04 38.52 20.84
C LEU A 317 -1.91 38.27 22.09
N ALA A 318 -3.11 37.73 21.91
CA ALA A 318 -4.02 37.37 23.01
C ALA A 318 -3.98 35.90 23.39
N GLY A 319 -3.46 35.02 22.53
CA GLY A 319 -3.29 33.61 22.88
C GLY A 319 -2.79 32.72 21.75
N VAL A 320 -2.37 31.52 22.15
CA VAL A 320 -1.96 30.42 21.29
C VAL A 320 -2.81 29.22 21.70
N LEU A 321 -3.62 28.72 20.76
CA LEU A 321 -4.53 27.60 21.01
C LEU A 321 -4.31 26.50 19.97
N THR A 322 -3.73 25.38 20.38
CA THR A 322 -3.29 24.30 19.50
C THR A 322 -4.02 22.99 19.79
N TYR A 323 -4.14 22.13 18.78
CA TYR A 323 -4.86 20.85 18.87
C TYR A 323 -3.97 19.72 18.37
N GLY A 324 -3.81 18.65 19.14
CA GLY A 324 -2.92 17.54 18.73
C GLY A 324 -1.45 17.95 18.56
N GLN A 325 -1.01 19.02 19.23
CA GLN A 325 0.31 19.64 19.07
C GLN A 325 1.46 18.70 19.49
N PRO A 326 2.46 18.42 18.64
CA PRO A 326 3.68 17.71 19.04
C PRO A 326 4.61 18.58 19.91
N ARG A 327 5.70 17.99 20.41
CA ARG A 327 6.72 18.71 21.22
C ARG A 327 7.68 19.48 20.31
N VAL A 328 7.94 20.76 20.62
CA VAL A 328 8.67 21.67 19.70
C VAL A 328 10.05 22.12 20.19
N GLY A 329 10.43 21.79 21.43
CA GLY A 329 11.73 22.15 22.01
C GLY A 329 11.98 21.46 23.35
N ASP A 330 13.10 21.78 24.00
CA ASP A 330 13.47 21.26 25.32
C ASP A 330 12.80 22.03 26.49
N GLU A 331 13.13 21.65 27.73
CA GLU A 331 12.62 22.31 28.94
C GLU A 331 13.09 23.79 29.05
N THR A 332 14.27 24.09 28.52
CA THR A 332 14.84 25.45 28.50
C THR A 332 14.06 26.34 27.54
N PHE A 333 13.72 25.83 26.36
CA PHE A 333 12.88 26.49 25.35
C PHE A 333 11.49 26.79 25.90
N GLY A 334 10.82 25.78 26.45
CA GLY A 334 9.52 25.97 27.10
C GLY A 334 9.57 27.03 28.19
N SER A 335 10.56 26.96 29.08
CA SER A 335 10.73 27.90 30.20
C SER A 335 11.04 29.33 29.74
N PHE A 336 11.86 29.48 28.70
CA PHE A 336 12.20 30.80 28.14
C PHE A 336 10.98 31.49 27.52
N ILE A 337 10.20 30.74 26.73
CA ILE A 337 8.97 31.25 26.10
C ILE A 337 7.93 31.58 27.17
N GLU A 338 7.69 30.71 28.14
CA GLU A 338 6.78 30.99 29.25
C GLU A 338 7.20 32.24 30.04
N ALA A 339 8.48 32.42 30.35
CA ALA A 339 8.97 33.61 31.06
C ALA A 339 8.80 34.91 30.24
N ARG A 340 8.99 34.89 28.91
CA ARG A 340 8.76 36.07 28.06
C ARG A 340 7.26 36.37 27.92
N LEU A 341 6.41 35.35 27.81
CA LEU A 341 4.95 35.51 27.83
C LEU A 341 4.44 35.99 29.20
N GLN A 342 5.01 35.55 30.32
CA GLN A 342 4.70 36.05 31.68
C GLN A 342 4.90 37.55 31.79
N ASN A 343 6.07 38.05 31.35
CA ASN A 343 6.39 39.47 31.40
C ASN A 343 5.49 40.34 30.50
N SER A 344 4.81 39.71 29.52
CA SER A 344 3.80 40.36 28.66
C SER A 344 2.36 40.18 29.16
N GLY A 345 2.15 39.51 30.30
CA GLY A 345 0.82 39.17 30.83
C GLY A 345 0.12 37.96 30.17
N LEU A 346 0.80 37.26 29.26
CA LEU A 346 0.21 36.29 28.32
C LEU A 346 0.33 34.82 28.72
N GLN A 347 1.08 34.45 29.76
CA GLN A 347 1.33 33.04 30.10
C GLN A 347 0.05 32.22 30.31
N GLN A 348 -1.05 32.86 30.72
CA GLN A 348 -2.33 32.17 30.95
C GLN A 348 -3.07 31.79 29.65
N PHE A 349 -2.59 32.20 28.47
CA PHE A 349 -3.27 32.03 27.18
C PHE A 349 -2.53 31.15 26.17
N TYR A 350 -1.52 30.40 26.63
CA TYR A 350 -1.00 29.26 25.88
C TYR A 350 -1.75 27.99 26.29
N TYR A 351 -2.60 27.48 25.40
CA TYR A 351 -3.38 26.26 25.62
C TYR A 351 -3.13 25.24 24.52
N ARG A 352 -2.81 24.01 24.92
CA ARG A 352 -2.73 22.84 24.03
C ARG A 352 -3.83 21.86 24.38
N VAL A 353 -4.64 21.49 23.40
CA VAL A 353 -5.75 20.56 23.56
C VAL A 353 -5.29 19.17 23.12
N VAL A 354 -5.53 18.16 23.96
CA VAL A 354 -5.13 16.77 23.70
C VAL A 354 -6.31 15.84 23.90
N TYR A 355 -6.65 15.05 22.88
CA TYR A 355 -7.73 14.05 22.95
C TYR A 355 -7.17 12.64 23.20
N ARG A 356 -7.50 12.07 24.37
CA ARG A 356 -7.27 10.66 24.73
C ARG A 356 -5.84 10.18 24.40
N TYR A 357 -5.72 9.15 23.56
CA TYR A 357 -4.47 8.48 23.18
C TYR A 357 -3.90 8.98 21.84
N ASP A 358 -4.28 10.18 21.39
CA ASP A 358 -3.69 10.83 20.21
C ASP A 358 -2.16 10.65 20.19
N VAL A 359 -1.65 10.09 19.09
CA VAL A 359 -0.24 9.80 18.90
C VAL A 359 0.63 11.06 18.80
N VAL A 360 0.12 12.15 18.22
CA VAL A 360 0.95 13.29 17.80
C VAL A 360 1.46 14.14 18.97
N PRO A 361 0.67 14.46 20.01
CA PRO A 361 1.19 15.08 21.23
C PRO A 361 2.26 14.29 21.97
N ARG A 362 2.49 13.03 21.59
CA ARG A 362 3.40 12.11 22.27
C ARG A 362 4.71 11.91 21.50
N VAL A 363 4.92 12.68 20.43
CA VAL A 363 6.15 12.77 19.63
C VAL A 363 6.64 14.23 19.48
N PRO A 364 7.96 14.45 19.31
CA PRO A 364 9.04 13.55 19.75
C PRO A 364 8.91 13.16 21.24
N PHE A 365 9.70 12.18 21.66
CA PHE A 365 9.53 11.57 22.97
C PHE A 365 9.99 12.50 24.11
N ASP A 366 9.44 12.28 25.32
CA ASP A 366 9.96 12.81 26.58
C ASP A 366 10.83 11.69 27.19
N ASP A 367 12.06 11.55 26.70
CA ASP A 367 13.06 10.58 27.17
C ASP A 367 14.48 11.20 27.18
N PRO A 368 15.47 10.58 27.87
CA PRO A 368 16.81 11.15 28.01
C PRO A 368 17.58 11.42 26.70
N SER A 369 17.26 10.72 25.61
CA SER A 369 17.95 10.87 24.30
C SER A 369 17.38 11.98 23.44
N SER A 370 16.06 12.19 23.48
CA SER A 370 15.37 13.17 22.65
C SER A 370 15.11 14.49 23.39
N GLN A 371 14.94 14.45 24.71
CA GLN A 371 14.85 15.60 25.64
C GLN A 371 13.75 16.64 25.34
N PHE A 372 12.89 16.40 24.36
CA PHE A 372 11.79 17.29 24.01
C PHE A 372 10.73 17.32 25.12
N LYS A 373 10.19 18.52 25.39
CA LYS A 373 9.15 18.75 26.41
C LYS A 373 7.99 19.55 25.85
N HIS A 374 6.84 19.39 26.47
CA HIS A 374 5.74 20.33 26.34
C HIS A 374 5.90 21.50 27.31
N PHE A 375 5.34 22.64 26.91
CA PHE A 375 5.12 23.81 27.76
C PHE A 375 3.69 24.33 27.58
N GLY A 376 3.30 25.32 28.38
CA GLY A 376 1.94 25.84 28.42
C GLY A 376 0.92 24.87 29.03
N CYS A 377 -0.35 25.24 28.94
CA CYS A 377 -1.43 24.56 29.66
C CYS A 377 -2.10 23.44 28.85
N CYS A 378 -2.06 22.20 29.33
CA CYS A 378 -2.77 21.09 28.70
C CYS A 378 -4.26 21.07 29.10
N ILE A 379 -5.14 21.05 28.10
CA ILE A 379 -6.56 20.74 28.23
C ILE A 379 -6.75 19.31 27.70
N TYR A 380 -6.74 18.35 28.61
CA TYR A 380 -6.83 16.93 28.28
C TYR A 380 -8.28 16.44 28.30
N PHE A 381 -8.72 15.84 27.22
CA PHE A 381 -10.04 15.21 27.11
C PHE A 381 -9.93 13.69 27.22
N SER A 382 -10.58 13.15 28.25
CA SER A 382 -10.71 11.71 28.49
C SER A 382 -11.95 11.12 27.80
N SER A 383 -12.17 9.80 27.91
CA SER A 383 -13.30 9.12 27.26
C SER A 383 -14.65 9.78 27.58
N TRP A 384 -15.53 9.90 26.57
CA TRP A 384 -16.78 10.66 26.63
C TRP A 384 -16.59 12.17 26.90
N TYR A 385 -15.58 12.77 26.27
CA TYR A 385 -15.33 14.23 26.22
C TYR A 385 -15.20 14.90 27.61
N LYS A 386 -14.85 14.15 28.66
CA LYS A 386 -14.62 14.72 29.99
C LYS A 386 -13.26 15.42 30.03
N GLY A 387 -13.29 16.75 30.07
CA GLY A 387 -12.11 17.62 30.04
C GLY A 387 -11.49 17.85 31.44
N GLN A 388 -10.17 17.96 31.48
CA GLN A 388 -9.38 18.25 32.67
C GLN A 388 -8.21 19.16 32.32
N ARG A 389 -7.90 20.13 33.19
CA ARG A 389 -6.66 20.90 33.10
C ARG A 389 -5.51 20.13 33.75
N MET A 390 -4.37 20.07 33.09
CA MET A 390 -3.15 19.44 33.63
C MET A 390 -1.89 20.08 33.05
N LYS A 391 -0.73 19.85 33.70
CA LYS A 391 0.57 20.29 33.16
C LYS A 391 1.03 19.41 31.98
N GLU A 392 0.71 18.11 32.05
CA GLU A 392 1.07 17.10 31.04
C GLU A 392 -0.03 16.02 30.97
N GLU A 393 -0.27 15.49 29.77
CA GLU A 393 -1.22 14.42 29.50
C GLU A 393 -0.77 13.04 30.05
N PRO A 394 -1.70 12.09 30.31
CA PRO A 394 -1.35 10.73 30.68
C PRO A 394 -0.67 9.99 29.52
N ASN A 395 0.22 9.03 29.83
CA ASN A 395 1.01 8.29 28.82
C ASN A 395 1.81 9.23 27.91
N LYS A 396 2.80 9.94 28.46
CA LYS A 396 3.58 10.98 27.74
C LYS A 396 4.23 10.49 26.44
N ASN A 397 4.69 9.25 26.43
CA ASN A 397 5.38 8.60 25.32
C ASN A 397 4.47 7.55 24.72
N TYR A 398 4.26 7.59 23.39
CA TYR A 398 3.29 6.71 22.75
C TYR A 398 3.64 5.22 22.87
N PHE A 399 4.93 4.86 22.85
CA PHE A 399 5.38 3.46 22.82
C PHE A 399 5.48 2.77 24.19
N ASP A 400 5.02 3.37 25.30
CA ASP A 400 4.97 2.69 26.60
C ASP A 400 4.04 1.43 26.54
N PRO A 401 4.59 0.20 26.73
CA PRO A 401 3.83 -1.04 26.65
C PRO A 401 2.75 -1.16 27.72
N LYS A 402 2.92 -0.51 28.89
CA LYS A 402 1.97 -0.55 30.01
C LYS A 402 0.57 -0.09 29.62
N TYR A 403 0.48 0.83 28.66
CA TYR A 403 -0.76 1.40 28.18
C TYR A 403 -1.29 0.71 26.91
N LEU A 404 -0.60 -0.32 26.38
CA LEU A 404 -1.02 -0.98 25.14
C LEU A 404 -2.44 -1.58 25.21
N PRO A 405 -2.82 -2.35 26.26
CA PRO A 405 -4.19 -2.90 26.34
C PRO A 405 -5.25 -1.80 26.45
N SER A 406 -4.95 -0.73 27.20
CA SER A 406 -5.89 0.38 27.36
C SER A 406 -6.06 1.17 26.07
N LYS A 407 -5.02 1.37 25.24
CA LYS A 407 -5.14 2.03 23.93
C LYS A 407 -6.09 1.25 23.01
N TYR A 408 -5.87 -0.04 22.80
CA TYR A 408 -6.74 -0.89 21.97
C TYR A 408 -8.20 -0.89 22.44
N PHE A 409 -8.44 -1.12 23.74
CA PHE A 409 -9.80 -1.06 24.31
C PHE A 409 -10.48 0.29 24.07
N ASN A 410 -9.72 1.39 24.22
CA ASN A 410 -10.23 2.74 24.02
C ASN A 410 -10.47 3.09 22.54
N ALA A 411 -9.73 2.50 21.59
CA ALA A 411 -9.96 2.64 20.16
C ALA A 411 -11.23 1.89 19.71
N CYS A 412 -11.42 0.63 20.14
CA CYS A 412 -12.66 -0.13 19.93
C CYS A 412 -13.88 0.60 20.50
N LYS A 413 -13.74 1.17 21.71
CA LYS A 413 -14.81 1.94 22.35
C LYS A 413 -15.19 3.19 21.55
N ASP A 414 -14.24 3.89 20.94
CA ASP A 414 -14.54 5.09 20.14
C ASP A 414 -15.28 4.74 18.85
N LEU A 415 -14.85 3.70 18.14
CA LEU A 415 -15.56 3.19 16.96
C LEU A 415 -17.01 2.82 17.31
N ILE A 416 -17.24 2.08 18.41
CA ILE A 416 -18.58 1.74 18.86
C ILE A 416 -19.37 3.00 19.23
N THR A 417 -18.80 3.91 20.01
CA THR A 417 -19.48 5.13 20.49
C THR A 417 -19.88 6.02 19.31
N SER A 418 -19.03 6.14 18.28
CA SER A 418 -19.27 7.02 17.14
C SER A 418 -20.50 6.61 16.31
N LEU A 419 -20.76 5.31 16.17
CA LEU A 419 -21.96 4.76 15.49
C LEU A 419 -23.27 5.15 16.18
N PHE A 420 -23.27 5.42 17.49
CA PHE A 420 -24.45 5.80 18.28
C PHE A 420 -24.47 7.29 18.65
N LEU A 421 -23.43 8.07 18.32
CA LEU A 421 -23.31 9.47 18.74
C LEU A 421 -24.43 10.34 18.16
N SER A 422 -24.85 10.09 16.92
CA SER A 422 -25.99 10.77 16.28
C SER A 422 -27.32 10.57 17.01
N LYS A 423 -27.56 9.36 17.55
CA LYS A 423 -28.78 9.03 18.30
C LYS A 423 -28.80 9.63 19.71
N THR A 424 -27.63 9.95 20.27
CA THR A 424 -27.50 10.41 21.66
C THR A 424 -27.25 11.90 21.79
N GLN A 425 -26.64 12.55 20.80
CA GLN A 425 -26.27 13.98 20.81
C GLN A 425 -26.91 14.79 19.67
N GLY A 426 -27.59 14.16 18.71
CA GLY A 426 -28.23 14.82 17.56
C GLY A 426 -27.51 14.59 16.23
N THR A 427 -28.19 14.94 15.13
CA THR A 427 -27.76 14.65 13.74
C THR A 427 -26.37 15.20 13.39
N ASP A 428 -25.99 16.34 13.97
CA ASP A 428 -24.73 17.05 13.72
C ASP A 428 -23.49 16.27 14.20
N PHE A 429 -23.72 15.22 15.00
CA PHE A 429 -22.69 14.31 15.47
C PHE A 429 -22.61 13.00 14.66
N LYS A 430 -23.45 12.82 13.63
CA LYS A 430 -23.38 11.69 12.70
C LYS A 430 -22.05 11.64 11.97
N GLU A 431 -21.36 10.51 12.08
CA GLU A 431 -20.09 10.25 11.40
C GLU A 431 -20.26 10.13 9.88
N SER A 432 -19.27 10.62 9.12
CA SER A 432 -19.12 10.30 7.71
C SER A 432 -18.56 8.89 7.52
N GLY A 433 -18.73 8.32 6.31
CA GLY A 433 -18.10 7.04 5.97
C GLY A 433 -16.57 7.09 6.05
N ALA A 434 -15.96 8.20 5.63
CA ALA A 434 -14.52 8.43 5.76
C ALA A 434 -14.07 8.46 7.23
N CYS A 435 -14.84 9.10 8.12
CA CYS A 435 -14.54 9.13 9.55
C CYS A 435 -14.62 7.73 10.19
N ILE A 436 -15.62 6.92 9.84
CA ILE A 436 -15.71 5.52 10.29
C ILE A 436 -14.49 4.73 9.82
N MET A 437 -14.09 4.87 8.55
CA MET A 437 -12.89 4.21 8.01
C MET A 437 -11.61 4.67 8.71
N TYR A 438 -11.48 5.96 9.03
CA TYR A 438 -10.34 6.48 9.78
C TYR A 438 -10.26 5.88 11.20
N ARG A 439 -11.39 5.79 11.92
CA ARG A 439 -11.45 5.12 13.23
C ARG A 439 -11.09 3.64 13.16
N ILE A 440 -11.55 2.96 12.10
CA ILE A 440 -11.20 1.57 11.80
C ILE A 440 -9.68 1.43 11.58
N THR A 441 -9.03 2.31 10.80
CA THR A 441 -7.56 2.29 10.68
C THR A 441 -6.87 2.57 12.02
N GLY A 442 -7.48 3.39 12.88
CA GLY A 442 -7.07 3.61 14.26
C GLY A 442 -7.15 2.38 15.18
N LEU A 443 -7.73 1.26 14.75
CA LEU A 443 -7.63 -0.02 15.48
C LEU A 443 -6.28 -0.71 15.27
N LEU A 444 -5.58 -0.43 14.15
CA LEU A 444 -4.28 -0.99 13.81
C LEU A 444 -3.15 -0.26 14.54
N ILE A 445 -3.29 1.08 14.65
CA ILE A 445 -2.40 1.96 15.39
C ILE A 445 -3.23 2.76 16.42
N PRO A 446 -3.45 2.20 17.63
CA PRO A 446 -4.32 2.75 18.67
C PRO A 446 -3.93 4.14 19.21
N GLY A 447 -4.35 5.17 18.48
CA GLY A 447 -4.10 6.58 18.77
C GLY A 447 -4.33 7.46 17.55
N VAL A 448 -4.09 6.93 16.34
CA VAL A 448 -4.35 7.62 15.06
C VAL A 448 -5.81 8.05 14.95
N GLY A 449 -6.75 7.16 15.30
CA GLY A 449 -8.18 7.49 15.30
C GLY A 449 -8.58 8.59 16.30
N SER A 450 -7.78 8.84 17.35
CA SER A 450 -7.96 9.95 18.29
C SER A 450 -7.30 11.26 17.83
N HIS A 451 -6.47 11.22 16.79
CA HIS A 451 -5.91 12.40 16.11
C HIS A 451 -6.85 12.99 15.04
N ASN A 452 -8.16 12.73 15.16
CA ASN A 452 -9.15 13.21 14.21
C ASN A 452 -9.62 14.63 14.62
N PRO A 453 -9.50 15.66 13.75
CA PRO A 453 -10.04 17.01 14.01
C PRO A 453 -11.50 16.99 14.50
N ARG A 454 -12.32 16.08 13.95
CA ARG A 454 -13.70 15.86 14.37
C ARG A 454 -13.86 15.61 15.87
N ASP A 455 -12.94 14.86 16.48
CA ASP A 455 -13.00 14.55 17.92
C ASP A 455 -12.54 15.72 18.79
N TYR A 456 -11.62 16.54 18.30
CA TYR A 456 -11.29 17.82 18.93
C TYR A 456 -12.49 18.78 18.90
N LEU A 457 -13.17 18.90 17.76
CA LEU A 457 -14.39 19.71 17.64
C LEU A 457 -15.52 19.15 18.52
N ASN A 458 -15.73 17.83 18.53
CA ASN A 458 -16.70 17.19 19.42
C ASN A 458 -16.36 17.39 20.91
N ALA A 459 -15.06 17.38 21.28
CA ALA A 459 -14.61 17.62 22.65
C ALA A 459 -14.94 19.04 23.13
N ILE A 460 -14.84 20.03 22.25
CA ILE A 460 -15.22 21.42 22.53
C ILE A 460 -16.75 21.56 22.66
N ARG A 461 -17.52 20.92 21.77
CA ARG A 461 -18.99 21.02 21.72
C ARG A 461 -19.70 20.25 22.84
N LEU A 462 -19.22 19.06 23.18
CA LEU A 462 -19.86 18.14 24.14
C LEU A 462 -19.21 18.16 25.52
N GLY A 463 -17.97 18.65 25.62
CA GLY A 463 -17.15 18.46 26.81
C GLY A 463 -17.56 19.31 28.01
N LYS A 464 -17.27 18.77 29.19
CA LYS A 464 -17.38 19.48 30.49
C LYS A 464 -16.04 19.40 31.21
N ILE A 465 -15.47 20.55 31.56
CA ILE A 465 -14.22 20.61 32.33
C ILE A 465 -14.52 20.45 33.82
N THR A 466 -13.80 19.55 34.49
CA THR A 466 -13.82 19.45 35.96
C THR A 466 -12.52 20.04 36.53
N ILE A 467 -12.62 20.97 37.49
CA ILE A 467 -11.44 21.46 38.22
C ILE A 467 -11.02 20.38 39.23
N SER A 468 -9.76 19.96 39.15
CA SER A 468 -9.17 18.96 40.03
C SER A 468 -8.13 19.60 40.95
N ASP A 469 -8.60 20.19 42.06
CA ASP A 469 -7.73 20.66 43.15
C ASP A 469 -7.13 19.47 43.92
N LYS A 470 -6.16 18.79 43.29
CA LYS A 470 -5.36 17.73 43.91
C LYS A 470 -3.90 17.79 43.45
N THR A 471 -3.19 18.80 43.94
CA THR A 471 -1.76 18.63 44.20
C THR A 471 -1.56 17.52 45.24
N MET A 472 -0.66 16.58 44.95
CA MET A 472 -0.18 15.51 45.83
C MET A 472 -1.21 14.57 46.48
N ARG A 473 -1.40 13.40 45.84
CA ARG A 473 -1.37 12.08 46.52
C ARG A 473 -1.12 10.98 45.49
N ARG A 474 -0.15 10.09 45.75
CA ARG A 474 0.11 8.90 44.92
C ARG A 474 -1.11 7.97 44.95
N PRO A 475 -1.49 7.32 43.84
CA PRO A 475 -2.53 6.29 43.89
C PRO A 475 -1.97 5.04 44.58
N SER A 476 -2.58 4.66 45.70
CA SER A 476 -2.38 3.37 46.33
C SER A 476 -3.00 2.27 45.46
N TYR A 477 -2.27 1.17 45.29
CA TYR A 477 -2.80 -0.05 44.68
C TYR A 477 -3.97 -0.58 45.51
N PHE A 478 -5.15 -0.74 44.90
CA PHE A 478 -6.26 -1.45 45.52
C PHE A 478 -6.42 -2.84 44.89
N LYS A 479 -6.30 -3.86 45.73
CA LYS A 479 -6.72 -5.23 45.42
C LYS A 479 -8.24 -5.26 45.27
N PHE A 480 -8.73 -6.05 44.32
CA PHE A 480 -10.10 -6.58 44.43
C PHE A 480 -10.14 -7.62 45.55
N VAL A 481 -11.18 -7.54 46.37
CA VAL A 481 -11.59 -8.56 47.34
C VAL A 481 -13.04 -8.89 47.02
N GLU A 482 -13.34 -10.18 46.85
CA GLU A 482 -14.70 -10.67 46.71
C GLU A 482 -15.40 -10.70 48.07
N SER A 483 -16.69 -10.36 48.10
CA SER A 483 -17.59 -10.75 49.18
C SER A 483 -19.02 -10.88 48.65
N SER A 484 -19.68 -11.97 49.01
CA SER A 484 -20.93 -12.48 48.43
C SER A 484 -22.20 -12.14 49.24
N HIS A 485 -23.36 -12.51 48.64
CA HIS A 485 -24.72 -12.55 49.20
C HIS A 485 -25.55 -11.24 49.20
N SER A 486 -26.87 -11.26 48.91
CA SER A 486 -27.74 -12.33 48.36
C SER A 486 -29.09 -11.78 47.86
N GLN A 487 -29.71 -12.46 46.88
CA GLN A 487 -31.17 -12.58 46.54
C GLN A 487 -32.05 -11.31 46.49
N GLY A 488 -32.96 -11.10 45.52
CA GLY A 488 -33.35 -11.82 44.29
C GLY A 488 -34.38 -10.95 43.53
N SER A 489 -34.57 -11.10 42.21
CA SER A 489 -35.61 -11.99 41.68
C SER A 489 -35.37 -12.41 40.21
N LYS A 490 -35.86 -13.61 39.87
CA LYS A 490 -36.13 -14.12 38.50
C LYS A 490 -37.49 -13.55 38.01
N LEU A 491 -37.89 -13.54 36.73
CA LEU A 491 -37.36 -14.04 35.45
C LEU A 491 -38.04 -13.26 34.28
N GLU A 492 -37.69 -13.58 33.03
CA GLU A 492 -38.33 -13.20 31.74
C GLU A 492 -37.66 -12.07 30.90
N ASN A 493 -36.70 -12.46 30.05
CA ASN A 493 -36.64 -12.09 28.62
C ASN A 493 -35.43 -12.75 27.89
N GLU A 494 -35.54 -14.03 27.52
CA GLU A 494 -34.51 -14.70 26.69
C GLU A 494 -34.83 -14.73 25.18
N SER A 495 -35.97 -14.19 24.75
CA SER A 495 -36.34 -14.10 23.31
C SER A 495 -35.85 -12.83 22.60
N ALA A 496 -35.38 -11.82 23.36
CA ALA A 496 -34.93 -10.55 22.80
C ALA A 496 -33.49 -10.60 22.26
N THR A 497 -32.58 -11.28 22.96
CA THR A 497 -31.14 -11.35 22.60
C THR A 497 -30.88 -12.15 21.33
N ALA A 498 -31.57 -13.27 21.12
CA ALA A 498 -31.43 -14.06 19.88
C ALA A 498 -31.90 -13.28 18.64
N ASN A 499 -33.06 -12.64 18.72
CA ASN A 499 -33.58 -11.79 17.63
C ASN A 499 -32.71 -10.54 17.40
N TRP A 500 -32.11 -9.97 18.46
CA TRP A 500 -31.16 -8.86 18.33
C TRP A 500 -29.87 -9.30 17.63
N ILE A 501 -29.32 -10.49 17.92
CA ILE A 501 -28.12 -11.02 17.24
C ILE A 501 -28.40 -11.30 15.76
N VAL A 502 -29.55 -11.88 15.41
CA VAL A 502 -29.94 -12.13 14.01
C VAL A 502 -30.19 -10.81 13.27
N GLY A 503 -30.89 -9.85 13.88
CA GLY A 503 -31.09 -8.51 13.33
C GLY A 503 -29.78 -7.73 13.15
N PHE A 504 -28.87 -7.81 14.13
CA PHE A 504 -27.53 -7.23 14.08
C PHE A 504 -26.70 -7.84 12.95
N THR A 505 -26.76 -9.16 12.76
CA THR A 505 -26.06 -9.87 11.68
C THR A 505 -26.61 -9.49 10.30
N LEU A 506 -27.94 -9.37 10.14
CA LEU A 506 -28.58 -8.96 8.89
C LEU A 506 -28.35 -7.48 8.54
N ILE A 507 -28.30 -6.60 9.56
CA ILE A 507 -27.96 -5.18 9.38
C ILE A 507 -26.48 -5.03 9.03
N ILE A 508 -25.59 -5.77 9.70
CA ILE A 508 -24.18 -5.82 9.32
C ILE A 508 -24.05 -6.35 7.90
N GLN A 509 -24.65 -7.48 7.51
CA GLN A 509 -24.60 -7.98 6.12
C GLN A 509 -25.08 -6.94 5.08
N LYS A 510 -26.15 -6.20 5.36
CA LYS A 510 -26.62 -5.12 4.47
C LYS A 510 -25.70 -3.89 4.44
N ILE A 511 -24.94 -3.62 5.50
CA ILE A 511 -23.91 -2.57 5.54
C ILE A 511 -22.62 -3.06 4.86
N LEU A 512 -22.18 -4.30 5.11
CA LEU A 512 -21.03 -4.92 4.43
C LEU A 512 -21.21 -4.87 2.90
N LEU A 513 -22.43 -5.09 2.39
CA LEU A 513 -22.77 -4.97 0.96
C LEU A 513 -22.65 -3.54 0.37
N LEU A 514 -22.69 -2.49 1.20
CA LEU A 514 -22.46 -1.10 0.78
C LEU A 514 -20.98 -0.67 0.93
N PHE A 515 -20.17 -1.45 1.64
CA PHE A 515 -18.78 -1.13 2.01
C PHE A 515 -17.79 -2.26 1.66
N ASP A 516 -18.16 -3.19 0.77
CA ASP A 516 -17.37 -4.40 0.44
C ASP A 516 -15.94 -4.06 0.02
N VAL A 517 -15.76 -2.97 -0.74
CA VAL A 517 -14.45 -2.44 -1.14
C VAL A 517 -13.62 -1.96 0.07
N PRO A 518 -14.05 -0.97 0.88
CA PRO A 518 -13.34 -0.58 2.10
C PRO A 518 -13.09 -1.71 3.11
N LEU A 519 -14.01 -2.66 3.25
CA LEU A 519 -13.90 -3.75 4.23
C LEU A 519 -12.94 -4.85 3.79
N ARG A 520 -12.81 -5.14 2.49
CA ARG A 520 -11.75 -6.00 1.96
C ARG A 520 -10.38 -5.36 2.10
N ILE A 521 -10.26 -4.07 1.77
CA ILE A 521 -9.03 -3.30 1.99
C ILE A 521 -8.65 -3.32 3.48
N LEU A 522 -9.61 -3.15 4.39
CA LEU A 522 -9.37 -3.33 5.83
C LEU A 522 -8.92 -4.74 6.20
N GLY A 523 -9.61 -5.78 5.71
CA GLY A 523 -9.27 -7.18 5.98
C GLY A 523 -7.83 -7.49 5.56
N PHE A 524 -7.43 -6.98 4.39
CA PHE A 524 -6.05 -7.00 3.94
C PHE A 524 -5.12 -6.21 4.88
N ILE A 525 -5.42 -4.97 5.29
CA ILE A 525 -4.50 -4.23 6.19
C ILE A 525 -4.37 -4.92 7.58
N ILE A 526 -5.43 -5.58 8.08
CA ILE A 526 -5.37 -6.42 9.29
C ILE A 526 -4.45 -7.62 9.05
N GLU A 527 -4.63 -8.34 7.95
CA GLU A 527 -3.77 -9.47 7.57
C GLU A 527 -2.30 -9.04 7.38
N PHE A 528 -2.05 -7.89 6.72
CA PHE A 528 -0.73 -7.28 6.58
C PHE A 528 -0.10 -7.01 7.94
N SER A 529 -0.85 -6.43 8.88
CA SER A 529 -0.36 -6.09 10.21
C SER A 529 -0.05 -7.34 11.05
N LEU A 530 -0.89 -8.37 10.96
CA LEU A 530 -0.63 -9.68 11.59
C LEU A 530 0.58 -10.38 10.97
N ASN A 531 0.70 -10.35 9.64
CA ASN A 531 1.85 -10.87 8.91
C ASN A 531 3.13 -10.09 9.25
N LEU A 532 3.06 -8.76 9.44
CA LEU A 532 4.17 -7.95 9.90
C LEU A 532 4.64 -8.39 11.29
N VAL A 533 3.71 -8.53 12.24
CA VAL A 533 4.01 -8.99 13.61
C VAL A 533 4.59 -10.40 13.62
N SER A 534 4.08 -11.30 12.76
CA SER A 534 4.66 -12.63 12.55
C SER A 534 6.07 -12.57 11.96
N LEU A 535 6.30 -11.72 10.95
CA LEU A 535 7.61 -11.46 10.36
C LEU A 535 8.59 -10.94 11.40
N TYR A 536 8.17 -10.00 12.26
CA TYR A 536 9.00 -9.44 13.34
C TYR A 536 9.45 -10.51 14.35
N GLY A 537 8.64 -11.54 14.59
CA GLY A 537 9.02 -12.70 15.41
C GLY A 537 10.10 -13.59 14.77
N GLY A 538 10.11 -13.72 13.44
CA GLY A 538 11.12 -14.50 12.69
C GLY A 538 12.31 -13.68 12.14
N PHE A 539 12.23 -12.35 12.21
CA PHE A 539 13.11 -11.41 11.49
C PHE A 539 14.61 -11.56 11.83
N LEU A 540 14.89 -11.95 13.08
CA LEU A 540 16.23 -11.91 13.68
C LEU A 540 17.12 -13.13 13.40
N LEU A 541 16.65 -14.16 12.67
CA LEU A 541 17.44 -15.38 12.44
C LEU A 541 17.68 -15.69 10.96
N GLY A 542 16.73 -15.43 10.06
CA GLY A 542 16.80 -15.88 8.66
C GLY A 542 17.44 -14.90 7.66
N TYR A 543 17.66 -13.63 8.00
CA TYR A 543 18.26 -12.64 7.08
C TYR A 543 19.78 -12.52 7.21
N PHE A 544 20.34 -12.89 8.38
CA PHE A 544 21.77 -12.76 8.68
C PHE A 544 22.67 -13.64 7.79
N ASP A 545 22.27 -14.88 7.50
CA ASP A 545 23.04 -15.75 6.61
C ASP A 545 22.81 -15.40 5.12
N LEU A 546 21.65 -14.87 4.76
CA LEU A 546 21.35 -14.38 3.39
C LEU A 546 22.24 -13.19 3.01
N LEU A 547 22.42 -12.24 3.93
CA LEU A 547 23.32 -11.10 3.76
C LEU A 547 24.80 -11.51 3.74
N ARG A 548 25.17 -12.61 4.42
CA ARG A 548 26.52 -13.18 4.36
C ARG A 548 26.83 -13.81 3.00
N LEU A 549 25.85 -14.47 2.39
CA LEU A 549 25.97 -15.00 1.02
C LEU A 549 26.27 -13.87 0.02
N CYS A 550 25.45 -12.82 0.01
CA CYS A 550 25.55 -11.72 -0.97
C CYS A 550 26.75 -10.78 -0.78
N LEU A 551 27.25 -10.60 0.46
CA LEU A 551 28.25 -9.57 0.77
C LEU A 551 29.64 -10.10 1.18
N PHE A 552 29.76 -11.36 1.61
CA PHE A 552 30.98 -11.89 2.21
C PHE A 552 31.57 -13.12 1.51
N LYS A 553 31.13 -13.43 0.27
CA LYS A 553 31.58 -14.61 -0.52
C LYS A 553 31.50 -15.95 0.26
N LYS A 554 30.47 -16.11 1.09
CA LYS A 554 30.19 -17.40 1.72
C LYS A 554 29.47 -18.29 0.72
N ARG A 555 29.95 -19.52 0.50
CA ARG A 555 29.35 -20.43 -0.49
C ARG A 555 27.91 -20.80 -0.10
N THR A 556 27.07 -21.03 -1.10
CA THR A 556 25.71 -21.56 -0.95
C THR A 556 25.65 -22.83 -0.09
N SER A 557 26.64 -23.72 -0.19
CA SER A 557 26.79 -24.94 0.64
C SER A 557 26.83 -24.70 2.15
N ASP A 558 27.23 -23.51 2.60
CA ASP A 558 27.53 -23.23 4.00
C ASP A 558 26.36 -22.51 4.72
N CYS A 559 25.21 -22.40 4.06
CA CYS A 559 24.07 -21.61 4.53
C CYS A 559 22.94 -22.51 5.06
N LYS A 560 22.46 -22.24 6.28
CA LYS A 560 21.46 -23.06 6.99
C LYS A 560 20.09 -23.20 6.32
N PHE A 561 19.84 -22.45 5.25
CA PHE A 561 18.61 -22.49 4.45
C PHE A 561 18.77 -23.22 3.11
N VAL A 562 19.97 -23.76 2.82
CA VAL A 562 20.24 -24.59 1.63
C VAL A 562 20.44 -26.03 2.12
N GLU A 563 19.42 -26.88 1.95
CA GLU A 563 19.54 -28.32 2.22
C GLU A 563 19.84 -29.07 0.92
N SER A 564 21.03 -29.66 0.82
CA SER A 564 21.41 -30.55 -0.29
C SER A 564 21.57 -31.99 0.18
N SER A 565 20.99 -32.95 -0.54
CA SER A 565 21.20 -34.38 -0.27
C SER A 565 22.63 -34.82 -0.69
N HIS A 566 23.45 -35.19 0.29
CA HIS A 566 24.84 -35.61 0.06
C HIS A 566 24.94 -36.88 -0.80
N SER A 567 25.43 -36.75 -2.04
CA SER A 567 26.11 -37.86 -2.76
C SER A 567 26.96 -37.46 -3.98
N GLN A 568 27.05 -36.17 -4.38
CA GLN A 568 27.99 -35.71 -5.44
C GLN A 568 28.84 -34.49 -5.03
N GLY A 569 29.47 -34.57 -3.85
CA GLY A 569 30.35 -33.52 -3.32
C GLY A 569 31.73 -33.38 -4.00
N SER A 570 31.91 -33.84 -5.24
CA SER A 570 33.21 -33.90 -5.93
C SER A 570 33.24 -33.28 -7.34
N LYS A 571 32.19 -32.54 -7.74
CA LYS A 571 32.15 -31.81 -9.02
C LYS A 571 31.65 -30.35 -8.95
N LEU A 572 31.45 -29.82 -7.75
CA LEU A 572 31.08 -28.41 -7.48
C LEU A 572 32.29 -27.55 -7.05
N GLU A 573 33.49 -27.90 -7.50
CA GLU A 573 34.74 -27.22 -7.08
C GLU A 573 35.09 -25.95 -7.88
N ASN A 574 34.29 -25.59 -8.90
CA ASN A 574 34.58 -24.49 -9.83
C ASN A 574 33.35 -23.62 -10.19
N GLU A 575 32.46 -23.35 -9.23
CA GLU A 575 31.31 -22.45 -9.46
C GLU A 575 31.65 -20.96 -9.27
N SER A 576 30.98 -20.11 -10.05
CA SER A 576 31.29 -18.68 -10.14
C SER A 576 30.51 -17.85 -9.12
N ALA A 577 31.12 -16.76 -8.64
CA ALA A 577 30.48 -15.82 -7.70
C ALA A 577 29.19 -15.14 -8.24
N ILE A 578 28.87 -15.33 -9.53
CA ILE A 578 27.64 -14.84 -10.15
C ILE A 578 26.45 -15.74 -9.75
N ALA A 579 26.67 -17.05 -9.60
CA ALA A 579 25.64 -18.02 -9.22
C ALA A 579 25.11 -17.78 -7.80
N ASP A 580 26.02 -17.69 -6.82
CA ASP A 580 25.69 -17.35 -5.43
C ASP A 580 24.93 -16.01 -5.33
N TRP A 581 25.29 -15.02 -6.16
CA TRP A 581 24.61 -13.72 -6.19
C TRP A 581 23.18 -13.81 -6.74
N ILE A 582 22.95 -14.60 -7.79
CA ILE A 582 21.61 -14.83 -8.37
C ILE A 582 20.71 -15.57 -7.38
N VAL A 583 21.20 -16.61 -6.72
CA VAL A 583 20.44 -17.34 -5.68
C VAL A 583 20.14 -16.44 -4.47
N GLY A 584 21.09 -15.61 -4.05
CA GLY A 584 20.85 -14.59 -3.02
C GLY A 584 19.79 -13.56 -3.44
N PHE A 585 19.82 -13.13 -4.70
CA PHE A 585 18.88 -12.16 -5.26
C PHE A 585 17.45 -12.69 -5.37
N THR A 586 17.25 -13.94 -5.83
CA THR A 586 15.90 -14.55 -5.89
C THR A 586 15.30 -14.73 -4.50
N LEU A 587 16.09 -15.17 -3.51
CA LEU A 587 15.63 -15.29 -2.12
C LEU A 587 15.29 -13.93 -1.48
N ILE A 588 15.99 -12.85 -1.85
CA ILE A 588 15.61 -11.48 -1.46
C ILE A 588 14.28 -11.09 -2.10
N ILE A 589 14.09 -11.34 -3.40
CA ILE A 589 12.83 -11.07 -4.10
C ILE A 589 11.67 -11.84 -3.46
N GLN A 590 11.81 -13.14 -3.18
CA GLN A 590 10.76 -13.93 -2.52
C GLN A 590 10.37 -13.35 -1.16
N LYS A 591 11.33 -12.88 -0.35
CA LYS A 591 11.03 -12.23 0.94
C LYS A 591 10.41 -10.84 0.79
N ILE A 592 10.77 -10.09 -0.24
CA ILE A 592 10.10 -8.82 -0.59
C ILE A 592 8.67 -9.09 -1.07
N LEU A 593 8.45 -10.11 -1.90
CA LEU A 593 7.12 -10.54 -2.35
C LEU A 593 6.25 -10.98 -1.16
N LEU A 594 6.78 -11.72 -0.18
CA LEU A 594 6.06 -12.05 1.06
C LEU A 594 5.68 -10.81 1.88
N LEU A 595 6.57 -9.82 1.97
CA LEU A 595 6.27 -8.54 2.65
C LEU A 595 5.21 -7.74 1.87
N LEU A 596 5.26 -7.77 0.55
CA LEU A 596 4.36 -7.02 -0.33
C LEU A 596 3.08 -7.77 -0.72
N ASP A 597 2.92 -9.04 -0.34
CA ASP A 597 1.78 -9.90 -0.72
C ASP A 597 0.44 -9.21 -0.48
N VAL A 598 0.27 -8.65 0.72
CA VAL A 598 -0.98 -8.01 1.12
C VAL A 598 -1.15 -6.61 0.50
N PRO A 599 -0.13 -5.72 0.47
CA PRO A 599 -0.13 -4.51 -0.36
C PRO A 599 -0.44 -4.75 -1.84
N LEU A 600 0.09 -5.82 -2.44
CA LEU A 600 -0.13 -6.19 -3.84
C LEU A 600 -1.59 -6.61 -4.06
N ARG A 601 -2.18 -7.44 -3.19
CA ARG A 601 -3.61 -7.77 -3.25
C ARG A 601 -4.51 -6.55 -3.12
N ILE A 602 -4.19 -5.59 -2.25
CA ILE A 602 -4.92 -4.30 -2.15
C ILE A 602 -4.82 -3.53 -3.47
N LEU A 603 -3.62 -3.37 -4.00
CA LEU A 603 -3.37 -2.66 -5.26
C LEU A 603 -4.10 -3.31 -6.44
N GLY A 604 -4.06 -4.63 -6.53
CA GLY A 604 -4.76 -5.40 -7.55
C GLY A 604 -6.27 -5.22 -7.47
N PHE A 605 -6.84 -5.35 -6.28
CA PHE A 605 -8.26 -5.11 -6.06
C PHE A 605 -8.69 -3.69 -6.46
N ILE A 606 -7.90 -2.66 -6.14
CA ILE A 606 -8.19 -1.27 -6.54
C ILE A 606 -8.12 -1.10 -8.06
N ILE A 607 -7.11 -1.66 -8.72
CA ILE A 607 -6.91 -1.58 -10.18
C ILE A 607 -8.04 -2.32 -10.91
N GLU A 608 -8.34 -3.56 -10.52
CA GLU A 608 -9.41 -4.34 -11.13
C GLU A 608 -10.79 -3.72 -10.87
N PHE A 609 -11.07 -3.26 -9.65
CA PHE A 609 -12.32 -2.56 -9.36
C PHE A 609 -12.47 -1.30 -10.22
N SER A 610 -11.40 -0.51 -10.39
CA SER A 610 -11.40 0.69 -11.21
C SER A 610 -11.60 0.39 -12.71
N LEU A 611 -10.91 -0.62 -13.25
CA LEU A 611 -11.06 -1.06 -14.65
C LEU A 611 -12.47 -1.61 -14.92
N ASN A 612 -13.03 -2.39 -14.00
CA ASN A 612 -14.41 -2.88 -14.11
C ASN A 612 -15.44 -1.75 -13.95
N LEU A 613 -15.22 -0.79 -13.05
CA LEU A 613 -16.10 0.37 -12.90
C LEU A 613 -16.16 1.19 -14.19
N LEU A 614 -15.02 1.42 -14.85
CA LEU A 614 -14.98 2.08 -16.16
C LEU A 614 -15.63 1.24 -17.27
N SER A 615 -15.41 -0.08 -17.27
CA SER A 615 -15.93 -0.98 -18.30
C SER A 615 -17.44 -1.18 -18.23
N LEU A 616 -18.00 -1.36 -17.03
CA LEU A 616 -19.44 -1.63 -16.84
C LEU A 616 -20.31 -0.40 -17.10
N ASN A 617 -19.75 0.80 -16.90
CA ASN A 617 -20.46 2.07 -17.04
C ASN A 617 -20.28 2.74 -18.42
N GLY A 618 -19.67 2.03 -19.38
CA GLY A 618 -19.45 2.56 -20.73
C GLY A 618 -18.49 3.76 -20.79
N GLY A 619 -17.58 3.85 -19.81
CA GLY A 619 -16.80 5.06 -19.51
C GLY A 619 -17.44 5.91 -18.42
N PHE A 620 -17.09 7.19 -18.37
CA PHE A 620 -17.48 8.13 -17.31
C PHE A 620 -18.93 8.65 -17.39
N LEU A 621 -19.78 8.13 -18.30
CA LEU A 621 -21.06 8.74 -18.67
C LEU A 621 -22.30 7.82 -18.56
N GLY A 622 -22.15 6.64 -17.96
CA GLY A 622 -23.25 5.68 -17.74
C GLY A 622 -23.86 5.70 -16.33
N SER A 623 -25.00 5.02 -16.18
CA SER A 623 -25.67 4.77 -14.90
C SER A 623 -24.84 3.84 -14.00
N VAL A 624 -24.44 4.29 -12.82
CA VAL A 624 -23.45 3.62 -11.94
C VAL A 624 -23.84 2.19 -11.54
N VAL A 625 -23.31 1.21 -12.26
CA VAL A 625 -23.24 -0.20 -11.87
C VAL A 625 -21.97 -0.41 -11.06
N ILE A 626 -22.11 -0.85 -9.80
CA ILE A 626 -20.99 -1.21 -8.92
C ILE A 626 -20.46 -2.60 -9.33
N PRO A 627 -19.15 -2.74 -9.65
CA PRO A 627 -18.55 -4.04 -9.95
C PRO A 627 -18.68 -5.03 -8.78
N LYS A 628 -19.10 -6.26 -9.09
CA LYS A 628 -19.14 -7.39 -8.15
C LYS A 628 -18.15 -8.46 -8.60
N GLN A 629 -17.16 -8.78 -7.77
CA GLN A 629 -16.02 -9.63 -8.11
C GLN A 629 -16.42 -11.08 -8.48
N ASP A 630 -17.55 -11.54 -7.96
CA ASP A 630 -18.18 -12.84 -8.20
C ASP A 630 -19.15 -12.87 -9.41
N SER A 631 -19.30 -11.75 -10.13
CA SER A 631 -20.22 -11.66 -11.25
C SER A 631 -19.58 -12.01 -12.60
N GLU A 632 -20.40 -12.55 -13.51
CA GLU A 632 -20.10 -12.80 -14.93
C GLU A 632 -19.74 -11.56 -15.76
N SER A 633 -19.79 -10.37 -15.14
CA SER A 633 -19.50 -9.08 -15.76
C SER A 633 -18.16 -8.49 -15.31
N TYR A 634 -17.59 -9.01 -14.22
CA TYR A 634 -16.30 -8.60 -13.69
C TYR A 634 -15.18 -9.37 -14.38
N ARG A 635 -14.08 -8.68 -14.67
CA ARG A 635 -12.88 -9.21 -15.30
C ARG A 635 -11.63 -8.98 -14.46
N SER A 636 -10.71 -9.93 -14.49
CA SER A 636 -9.36 -9.76 -13.96
C SER A 636 -8.59 -8.64 -14.68
N ALA A 637 -7.48 -8.19 -14.12
CA ALA A 637 -6.58 -7.25 -14.78
C ALA A 637 -6.05 -7.81 -16.13
N ILE A 638 -5.90 -9.14 -16.24
CA ILE A 638 -5.52 -9.82 -17.48
C ILE A 638 -6.68 -9.80 -18.50
N GLY A 639 -7.92 -10.01 -18.06
CA GLY A 639 -9.13 -9.91 -18.89
C GLY A 639 -9.35 -8.53 -19.51
N HIS A 640 -8.90 -7.46 -18.84
CA HIS A 640 -8.90 -6.09 -19.39
C HIS A 640 -7.85 -5.84 -20.49
N LEU A 641 -6.83 -6.71 -20.63
CA LEU A 641 -5.90 -6.68 -21.77
C LEU A 641 -6.57 -7.23 -23.05
N ASP A 642 -7.46 -8.21 -22.93
CA ASP A 642 -8.14 -8.84 -24.06
C ASP A 642 -9.50 -9.47 -23.73
N GLY A 643 -10.55 -8.65 -23.78
CA GLY A 643 -11.94 -9.07 -23.56
C GLY A 643 -12.63 -9.81 -24.73
N ARG A 644 -11.90 -10.31 -25.74
CA ARG A 644 -12.50 -11.09 -26.85
C ARG A 644 -12.94 -12.48 -26.36
N LEU A 645 -14.13 -12.95 -26.76
CA LEU A 645 -14.63 -14.30 -26.46
C LEU A 645 -14.93 -15.16 -27.71
N ASP A 646 -15.04 -14.56 -28.89
CA ASP A 646 -15.34 -15.30 -30.12
C ASP A 646 -14.10 -15.96 -30.73
N LEU A 647 -14.26 -17.22 -31.15
CA LEU A 647 -13.24 -17.99 -31.87
C LEU A 647 -13.04 -17.45 -33.29
N TYR A 648 -11.82 -17.52 -33.79
CA TYR A 648 -11.43 -16.90 -35.05
C TYR A 648 -11.78 -17.76 -36.27
N LYS A 649 -12.75 -17.30 -37.07
CA LYS A 649 -13.10 -17.86 -38.40
C LYS A 649 -13.50 -19.34 -38.43
N THR A 650 -14.37 -19.78 -37.52
CA THR A 650 -14.90 -21.15 -37.54
C THR A 650 -16.41 -21.17 -37.84
N SER A 651 -16.83 -21.88 -38.89
CA SER A 651 -18.25 -22.05 -39.29
C SER A 651 -18.88 -23.37 -38.80
N SER A 652 -18.11 -24.24 -38.15
CA SER A 652 -18.57 -25.51 -37.57
C SER A 652 -17.61 -26.02 -36.51
N PHE A 653 -18.12 -26.36 -35.33
CA PHE A 653 -17.35 -26.87 -34.18
C PHE A 653 -16.96 -28.36 -34.30
N LEU A 654 -17.26 -29.01 -35.43
CA LEU A 654 -17.43 -30.47 -35.44
C LEU A 654 -16.16 -31.32 -35.65
N ASN A 655 -15.03 -30.75 -36.12
CA ASN A 655 -13.84 -31.51 -36.54
C ASN A 655 -12.51 -30.94 -35.96
N PHE A 656 -12.35 -30.90 -34.63
CA PHE A 656 -11.09 -30.44 -33.98
C PHE A 656 -9.98 -31.50 -33.89
N LEU A 657 -10.33 -32.78 -34.10
CA LEU A 657 -9.47 -33.95 -34.40
C LEU A 657 -8.45 -33.76 -35.53
N PRO A 658 -7.18 -33.33 -35.37
CA PRO A 658 -6.30 -33.17 -36.52
C PRO A 658 -5.65 -34.51 -36.89
N GLN A 659 -5.50 -34.76 -38.19
CA GLN A 659 -4.47 -35.68 -38.69
C GLN A 659 -3.14 -34.92 -38.76
N MET A 660 -2.52 -34.63 -37.60
CA MET A 660 -1.29 -33.83 -37.51
C MET A 660 -0.07 -34.60 -38.05
N GLY A 661 0.15 -34.48 -39.37
CA GLY A 661 1.43 -34.78 -40.01
C GLY A 661 2.20 -33.52 -40.44
N THR A 662 1.52 -32.39 -40.65
CA THR A 662 2.13 -31.08 -40.96
C THR A 662 1.27 -29.95 -40.40
N LEU A 663 1.91 -28.96 -39.76
CA LEU A 663 1.29 -27.85 -39.00
C LEU A 663 0.73 -26.74 -39.92
N ASN A 664 -0.11 -27.12 -40.89
CA ASN A 664 -0.51 -26.25 -42.01
C ASN A 664 -1.99 -26.41 -42.42
N THR A 665 -2.84 -27.01 -41.57
CA THR A 665 -4.27 -27.17 -41.84
C THR A 665 -5.12 -26.13 -41.09
N SER A 666 -6.32 -25.85 -41.59
CA SER A 666 -7.30 -24.97 -40.90
C SER A 666 -7.72 -25.51 -39.53
N ASN A 667 -7.63 -26.82 -39.30
CA ASN A 667 -8.07 -27.44 -38.05
C ASN A 667 -7.06 -27.20 -36.92
N ASP A 668 -5.77 -27.18 -37.24
CA ASP A 668 -4.70 -26.84 -36.30
C ASP A 668 -4.86 -25.40 -35.79
N VAL A 669 -5.22 -24.47 -36.69
CA VAL A 669 -5.51 -23.06 -36.36
C VAL A 669 -6.67 -22.95 -35.37
N ASN A 670 -7.76 -23.67 -35.60
CA ASN A 670 -8.92 -23.67 -34.72
C ASN A 670 -8.56 -24.23 -33.32
N LEU A 671 -7.76 -25.30 -33.25
CA LEU A 671 -7.31 -25.87 -31.98
C LEU A 671 -6.36 -24.93 -31.21
N MET A 672 -5.46 -24.23 -31.90
CA MET A 672 -4.60 -23.20 -31.28
C MET A 672 -5.41 -21.99 -30.80
N ASP A 673 -6.41 -21.53 -31.56
CA ASP A 673 -7.28 -20.44 -31.11
C ASP A 673 -8.11 -20.85 -29.88
N LEU A 674 -8.71 -22.04 -29.90
CA LEU A 674 -9.47 -22.60 -28.78
C LEU A 674 -8.62 -22.74 -27.50
N THR A 675 -7.43 -23.32 -27.61
CA THR A 675 -6.55 -23.57 -26.46
C THR A 675 -5.93 -22.28 -25.90
N MET A 676 -5.60 -21.30 -26.75
CA MET A 676 -5.15 -19.97 -26.29
C MET A 676 -6.30 -19.21 -25.61
N MET A 677 -7.50 -19.24 -26.20
CA MET A 677 -8.69 -18.64 -25.62
C MET A 677 -9.02 -19.26 -24.26
N ALA A 678 -8.85 -20.57 -24.12
CA ALA A 678 -9.03 -21.27 -22.85
C ALA A 678 -7.96 -20.90 -21.81
N ALA A 679 -6.69 -20.88 -22.19
CA ALA A 679 -5.59 -20.43 -21.33
C ALA A 679 -5.77 -18.97 -20.86
N LYS A 680 -6.37 -18.11 -21.70
CA LYS A 680 -6.74 -16.74 -21.33
C LYS A 680 -7.93 -16.68 -20.37
N VAL A 681 -8.99 -17.45 -20.62
CA VAL A 681 -10.20 -17.47 -19.77
C VAL A 681 -9.92 -18.04 -18.38
N ALA A 682 -8.89 -18.88 -18.21
CA ALA A 682 -8.50 -19.44 -16.91
C ALA A 682 -8.13 -18.39 -15.83
N TYR A 683 -7.83 -17.14 -16.22
CA TYR A 683 -7.55 -16.02 -15.31
C TYR A 683 -8.81 -15.38 -14.68
N GLU A 684 -10.01 -15.74 -15.14
CA GLU A 684 -11.25 -15.05 -14.77
C GLU A 684 -11.99 -15.72 -13.60
N ASN A 685 -13.00 -15.04 -13.03
CA ASN A 685 -13.79 -15.63 -11.95
C ASN A 685 -14.73 -16.75 -12.44
N GLU A 686 -15.21 -17.60 -11.54
CA GLU A 686 -16.09 -18.73 -11.83
C GLU A 686 -17.34 -18.36 -12.67
N ALA A 687 -18.00 -17.25 -12.38
CA ALA A 687 -19.19 -16.84 -13.11
C ALA A 687 -18.86 -16.35 -14.54
N TYR A 688 -17.75 -15.64 -14.71
CA TYR A 688 -17.24 -15.25 -16.03
C TYR A 688 -16.79 -16.46 -16.83
N ILE A 689 -16.07 -17.39 -16.21
CA ILE A 689 -15.66 -18.64 -16.85
C ILE A 689 -16.91 -19.44 -17.24
N LYS A 690 -17.91 -19.60 -16.37
CA LYS A 690 -19.19 -20.24 -16.71
C LYS A 690 -19.88 -19.55 -17.89
N LYS A 691 -19.91 -18.21 -17.96
CA LYS A 691 -20.49 -17.49 -19.11
C LYS A 691 -19.71 -17.68 -20.41
N ALA A 692 -18.38 -17.59 -20.36
CA ALA A 692 -17.52 -17.85 -21.51
C ALA A 692 -17.63 -19.31 -21.96
N ILE A 693 -17.77 -20.21 -21.00
CA ILE A 693 -18.04 -21.62 -21.23
C ILE A 693 -19.47 -21.85 -21.69
N ASP A 694 -20.51 -21.13 -21.29
CA ASP A 694 -21.88 -21.34 -21.79
C ASP A 694 -22.05 -20.85 -23.23
N HIS A 695 -21.26 -19.84 -23.62
CA HIS A 695 -20.99 -19.47 -25.03
C HIS A 695 -20.34 -20.63 -25.82
N TRP A 696 -19.73 -21.62 -25.14
CA TRP A 696 -19.03 -22.79 -25.70
C TRP A 696 -19.61 -24.19 -25.28
N LYS A 697 -20.55 -24.23 -24.32
CA LYS A 697 -21.24 -25.32 -23.56
C LYS A 697 -20.40 -26.25 -22.60
N LYS A 698 -20.53 -26.05 -21.25
CA LYS A 698 -20.05 -26.89 -20.08
C LYS A 698 -18.54 -26.91 -19.75
N GLU A 699 -18.00 -27.03 -18.52
CA GLU A 699 -18.45 -26.98 -17.09
C GLU A 699 -17.22 -26.52 -16.21
N PHE A 700 -17.14 -26.60 -14.86
CA PHE A 700 -16.12 -25.79 -14.10
C PHE A 700 -15.51 -26.24 -12.73
N GLY A 701 -14.26 -25.78 -12.46
CA GLY A 701 -13.52 -25.71 -11.17
C GLY A 701 -12.38 -24.64 -11.15
N THR A 702 -11.85 -24.22 -9.98
CA THR A 702 -11.24 -22.88 -9.73
C THR A 702 -9.70 -22.66 -9.83
N GLN A 703 -8.88 -23.61 -10.31
CA GLN A 703 -7.42 -23.39 -10.49
C GLN A 703 -6.90 -23.90 -11.85
N ALA A 704 -7.48 -25.02 -12.30
CA ALA A 704 -7.63 -25.33 -13.70
C ALA A 704 -9.10 -25.64 -13.93
N TYR A 705 -9.61 -25.34 -15.12
CA TYR A 705 -10.96 -25.73 -15.51
C TYR A 705 -10.93 -26.74 -16.66
N ILE A 706 -11.95 -27.57 -16.71
CA ILE A 706 -12.09 -28.66 -17.69
C ILE A 706 -13.38 -28.42 -18.46
N PHE A 707 -13.33 -28.42 -19.79
CA PHE A 707 -14.51 -28.35 -20.64
C PHE A 707 -14.48 -29.40 -21.75
N CYS A 708 -15.66 -29.76 -22.23
CA CYS A 708 -15.86 -30.74 -23.30
C CYS A 708 -16.34 -30.01 -24.56
N ASP A 709 -16.01 -30.50 -25.76
CA ASP A 709 -16.59 -29.94 -27.01
C ASP A 709 -18.10 -30.20 -27.13
N ARG A 710 -18.63 -31.19 -26.39
CA ARG A 710 -20.04 -31.60 -26.42
C ARG A 710 -20.57 -32.01 -25.04
N SER A 711 -21.89 -31.88 -24.94
CA SER A 711 -22.69 -32.23 -23.76
C SER A 711 -22.72 -33.73 -23.42
N VAL A 712 -22.72 -34.56 -24.47
CA VAL A 712 -22.80 -36.03 -24.49
C VAL A 712 -21.88 -36.49 -25.62
N ASP A 713 -21.20 -37.62 -25.45
CA ASP A 713 -20.23 -38.16 -26.42
C ASP A 713 -19.24 -37.10 -26.97
N ALA A 714 -18.53 -36.43 -26.06
CA ALA A 714 -17.46 -35.51 -26.41
C ALA A 714 -16.34 -36.20 -27.19
N ASN A 715 -15.81 -35.50 -28.18
CA ASN A 715 -14.61 -35.90 -28.93
C ASN A 715 -13.35 -35.26 -28.32
N LEU A 716 -13.48 -34.11 -27.64
CA LEU A 716 -12.37 -33.35 -27.08
C LEU A 716 -12.72 -32.88 -25.66
N ILE A 717 -11.80 -33.15 -24.73
CA ILE A 717 -11.75 -32.58 -23.38
C ILE A 717 -10.53 -31.67 -23.33
N VAL A 718 -10.72 -30.41 -22.94
CA VAL A 718 -9.63 -29.45 -22.76
C VAL A 718 -9.47 -29.15 -21.28
N VAL A 719 -8.25 -29.26 -20.77
CA VAL A 719 -7.86 -28.83 -19.42
C VAL A 719 -7.03 -27.56 -19.53
N ALA A 720 -7.54 -26.46 -18.99
CA ALA A 720 -6.89 -25.15 -19.04
C ALA A 720 -6.42 -24.72 -17.65
N PHE A 721 -5.11 -24.57 -17.49
CA PHE A 721 -4.47 -24.15 -16.24
C PHE A 721 -4.30 -22.62 -16.19
N ARG A 722 -4.60 -22.03 -15.03
CA ARG A 722 -4.39 -20.60 -14.77
C ARG A 722 -2.89 -20.27 -14.67
N GLY A 723 -2.49 -19.13 -15.20
CA GLY A 723 -1.15 -18.57 -14.99
C GLY A 723 -1.08 -17.54 -13.85
N THR A 724 0.02 -16.81 -13.79
CA THR A 724 0.35 -15.86 -12.73
C THR A 724 -0.63 -14.68 -12.65
N GLU A 725 -1.38 -14.57 -11.55
CA GLU A 725 -2.15 -13.35 -11.25
C GLU A 725 -1.18 -12.20 -10.95
N ALA A 726 -1.32 -11.08 -11.67
CA ALA A 726 -0.38 -9.95 -11.59
C ALA A 726 -0.15 -9.38 -10.17
N PHE A 727 -1.09 -9.62 -9.26
CA PHE A 727 -1.11 -9.09 -7.89
C PHE A 727 -1.05 -10.18 -6.80
N ASN A 728 -0.77 -11.43 -7.17
CA ASN A 728 -0.66 -12.57 -6.25
C ASN A 728 0.82 -12.92 -6.03
N ALA A 729 1.35 -12.57 -4.86
CA ALA A 729 2.77 -12.77 -4.58
C ALA A 729 3.18 -14.25 -4.52
N LYS A 730 2.25 -15.19 -4.28
CA LYS A 730 2.56 -16.63 -4.23
C LYS A 730 2.78 -17.21 -5.63
N ASP A 731 2.00 -16.77 -6.60
CA ASP A 731 2.21 -17.09 -8.01
C ASP A 731 3.59 -16.56 -8.44
N TRP A 732 3.88 -15.27 -8.19
CA TRP A 732 5.19 -14.68 -8.46
C TRP A 732 6.36 -15.36 -7.73
N MET A 733 6.19 -15.79 -6.47
CA MET A 733 7.20 -16.55 -5.73
C MET A 733 7.50 -17.90 -6.38
N THR A 734 6.48 -18.53 -6.95
CA THR A 734 6.60 -19.81 -7.68
C THR A 734 7.40 -19.62 -8.96
N ASP A 735 7.18 -18.51 -9.68
CA ASP A 735 7.88 -18.16 -10.92
C ASP A 735 9.37 -17.78 -10.71
N VAL A 736 9.75 -17.33 -9.51
CA VAL A 736 11.15 -16.97 -9.16
C VAL A 736 11.85 -17.98 -8.26
N ASP A 737 11.24 -19.15 -8.03
CA ASP A 737 11.89 -20.27 -7.34
C ASP A 737 12.87 -20.97 -8.29
N LEU A 738 14.14 -21.13 -7.89
CA LEU A 738 15.14 -21.87 -8.66
C LEU A 738 15.35 -23.31 -8.13
N SER A 739 14.57 -23.69 -7.11
CA SER A 739 14.68 -24.99 -6.46
C SER A 739 14.18 -26.12 -7.36
N TRP A 740 14.77 -27.30 -7.22
CA TRP A 740 14.42 -28.50 -7.98
C TRP A 740 14.29 -29.73 -7.08
N ILE A 741 13.54 -30.73 -7.55
CA ILE A 741 13.38 -32.04 -6.90
C ILE A 741 13.86 -33.13 -7.86
N ALA A 742 14.62 -34.11 -7.36
CA ALA A 742 15.05 -35.27 -8.13
C ALA A 742 13.95 -36.35 -8.11
N MET A 743 13.52 -36.78 -9.30
CA MET A 743 12.47 -37.78 -9.51
C MET A 743 13.04 -39.12 -9.99
N GLY A 744 14.19 -39.52 -9.43
CA GLY A 744 14.90 -40.73 -9.82
C GLY A 744 15.24 -40.76 -11.32
N ASN A 745 14.80 -41.80 -12.02
CA ASN A 745 15.03 -41.97 -13.47
C ASN A 745 14.27 -40.96 -14.34
N MET A 746 13.37 -40.14 -13.77
CA MET A 746 12.68 -39.06 -14.47
C MET A 746 13.48 -37.75 -14.50
N GLY A 747 14.70 -37.68 -13.96
CA GLY A 747 15.49 -36.45 -13.94
C GLY A 747 15.09 -35.48 -12.83
N ARG A 748 15.27 -34.18 -13.07
CA ARG A 748 14.94 -33.10 -12.10
C ARG A 748 13.78 -32.24 -12.60
N ALA A 749 12.83 -31.97 -11.71
CA ALA A 749 11.69 -31.09 -11.96
C ALA A 749 11.73 -29.84 -11.07
N HIS A 750 11.09 -28.75 -11.53
CA HIS A 750 11.02 -27.47 -10.82
C HIS A 750 10.14 -27.58 -9.57
N LEU A 751 10.71 -27.31 -8.38
CA LEU A 751 10.05 -27.56 -7.11
C LEU A 751 8.81 -26.67 -6.91
N GLY A 752 8.90 -25.37 -7.19
CA GLY A 752 7.76 -24.44 -7.16
C GLY A 752 6.55 -24.94 -7.96
N PHE A 753 6.72 -25.31 -9.23
CA PHE A 753 5.61 -25.82 -10.05
C PHE A 753 5.05 -27.16 -9.53
N MET A 754 5.90 -28.04 -9.00
CA MET A 754 5.45 -29.29 -8.36
C MET A 754 4.61 -29.02 -7.10
N LYS A 755 4.98 -28.02 -6.28
CA LYS A 755 4.17 -27.55 -5.14
C LYS A 755 2.82 -26.99 -5.58
N ALA A 756 2.80 -26.15 -6.62
CA ALA A 756 1.57 -25.59 -7.19
C ALA A 756 0.61 -26.67 -7.70
N MET A 757 1.13 -27.79 -8.22
CA MET A 757 0.32 -28.96 -8.59
C MET A 757 -0.28 -29.69 -7.37
N GLY A 758 0.41 -29.69 -6.22
CA GLY A 758 0.00 -30.36 -4.98
C GLY A 758 1.03 -31.26 -4.29
N LEU A 759 2.33 -31.12 -4.57
CA LEU A 759 3.40 -31.89 -3.90
C LEU A 759 3.37 -31.68 -2.37
N GLN A 760 3.36 -32.76 -1.60
CA GLN A 760 3.23 -32.73 -0.13
C GLN A 760 4.54 -32.92 0.66
N ASP A 761 5.55 -33.52 0.05
CA ASP A 761 6.86 -33.78 0.64
C ASP A 761 7.93 -33.37 -0.38
N GLU A 762 8.83 -32.48 0.05
CA GLU A 762 9.86 -31.87 -0.79
C GLU A 762 11.15 -32.70 -0.87
N LYS A 763 11.26 -33.75 -0.03
CA LYS A 763 12.44 -34.59 0.14
C LYS A 763 12.28 -35.98 -0.48
N ASP A 764 11.04 -36.48 -0.54
CA ASP A 764 10.69 -37.77 -1.12
C ASP A 764 9.48 -37.61 -2.05
N TYR A 765 9.73 -37.54 -3.37
CA TYR A 765 8.67 -37.31 -4.36
C TYR A 765 7.60 -38.41 -4.39
N LEU A 766 7.89 -39.63 -3.91
CA LEU A 766 6.90 -40.72 -3.82
C LEU A 766 5.95 -40.52 -2.63
N LYS A 767 6.46 -39.98 -1.52
CA LYS A 767 5.63 -39.52 -0.38
C LYS A 767 4.92 -38.20 -0.67
N GLY A 768 5.52 -37.35 -1.51
CA GLY A 768 4.93 -36.09 -1.92
C GLY A 768 3.83 -36.24 -2.96
N TRP A 769 3.85 -37.34 -3.72
CA TRP A 769 2.84 -37.73 -4.71
C TRP A 769 2.35 -39.18 -4.50
N PRO A 770 1.65 -39.50 -3.39
CA PRO A 770 1.02 -40.81 -3.22
C PRO A 770 -0.02 -41.05 -4.32
N LYS A 771 -0.12 -42.27 -4.86
CA LYS A 771 -1.13 -42.58 -5.90
C LYS A 771 -2.55 -42.37 -5.38
N ASP A 772 -2.81 -42.81 -4.16
CA ASP A 772 -4.09 -42.67 -3.48
C ASP A 772 -3.97 -41.63 -2.35
N TYR A 773 -4.62 -40.48 -2.54
CA TYR A 773 -4.61 -39.38 -1.57
C TYR A 773 -5.94 -39.30 -0.82
N GLN A 774 -5.87 -39.22 0.50
CA GLN A 774 -7.04 -39.16 1.41
C GLN A 774 -7.02 -37.95 2.35
N GLY A 775 -6.26 -36.90 2.03
CA GLY A 775 -6.21 -35.70 2.87
C GLY A 775 -7.45 -34.80 2.71
N GLU A 776 -7.75 -34.03 3.75
CA GLU A 776 -8.96 -33.18 3.85
C GLU A 776 -9.00 -32.01 2.84
N LYS A 777 -7.88 -31.67 2.20
CA LYS A 777 -7.76 -30.53 1.28
C LYS A 777 -7.80 -31.00 -0.18
N PRO A 778 -8.65 -30.46 -1.05
CA PRO A 778 -8.59 -30.77 -2.48
C PRO A 778 -7.26 -30.24 -3.06
N LEU A 779 -6.47 -31.15 -3.64
CA LEU A 779 -5.19 -30.85 -4.29
C LEU A 779 -5.35 -30.93 -5.81
N ALA A 780 -4.79 -29.96 -6.53
CA ALA A 780 -5.12 -29.70 -7.93
C ALA A 780 -4.96 -30.92 -8.85
N TYR A 781 -3.81 -31.60 -8.81
CA TYR A 781 -3.60 -32.81 -9.60
C TYR A 781 -4.68 -33.88 -9.39
N TYR A 782 -4.99 -34.23 -8.14
CA TYR A 782 -5.94 -35.29 -7.81
C TYR A 782 -7.36 -34.92 -8.25
N SER A 783 -7.80 -33.69 -7.97
CA SER A 783 -9.12 -33.21 -8.39
C SER A 783 -9.30 -33.22 -9.91
N ILE A 784 -8.27 -32.80 -10.67
CA ILE A 784 -8.28 -32.85 -12.15
C ILE A 784 -8.29 -34.30 -12.63
N ARG A 785 -7.39 -35.15 -12.12
CA ARG A 785 -7.26 -36.58 -12.47
C ARG A 785 -8.57 -37.32 -12.26
N ASP A 786 -9.21 -37.15 -11.10
CA ASP A 786 -10.41 -37.89 -10.74
C ASP A 786 -11.63 -37.38 -11.52
N THR A 787 -11.67 -36.09 -11.84
CA THR A 787 -12.67 -35.53 -12.77
C THR A 787 -12.48 -36.06 -14.20
N LEU A 788 -11.24 -36.18 -14.68
CA LEU A 788 -10.95 -36.79 -15.98
C LEU A 788 -11.36 -38.28 -16.02
N LYS A 789 -11.17 -39.04 -14.93
CA LYS A 789 -11.67 -40.42 -14.83
C LYS A 789 -13.19 -40.48 -14.98
N ILE A 790 -13.93 -39.58 -14.34
CA ILE A 790 -15.39 -39.50 -14.45
C ILE A 790 -15.81 -39.11 -15.89
N LEU A 791 -15.19 -38.07 -16.47
CA LEU A 791 -15.50 -37.62 -17.83
C LEU A 791 -15.23 -38.69 -18.88
N LEU A 792 -14.16 -39.48 -18.76
CA LEU A 792 -13.85 -40.58 -19.69
C LEU A 792 -14.80 -41.77 -19.57
N GLN A 793 -15.49 -41.96 -18.44
CA GLN A 793 -16.58 -42.96 -18.34
C GLN A 793 -17.80 -42.54 -19.17
N VAL A 794 -18.09 -41.24 -19.20
CA VAL A 794 -19.21 -40.63 -19.95
C VAL A 794 -18.86 -40.41 -21.43
N HIS A 795 -17.61 -40.07 -21.73
CA HIS A 795 -17.12 -39.71 -23.06
C HIS A 795 -15.98 -40.64 -23.49
N LYS A 796 -16.31 -41.91 -23.74
CA LYS A 796 -15.35 -43.02 -23.93
C LYS A 796 -14.35 -42.82 -25.07
N ASN A 797 -14.70 -42.02 -26.07
CA ASN A 797 -13.86 -41.73 -27.24
C ASN A 797 -13.18 -40.35 -27.18
N ALA A 798 -13.39 -39.59 -26.09
CA ALA A 798 -12.84 -38.25 -25.96
C ALA A 798 -11.31 -38.27 -25.90
N LYS A 799 -10.71 -37.26 -26.53
CA LYS A 799 -9.29 -36.98 -26.46
C LYS A 799 -8.99 -35.80 -25.56
N ILE A 800 -7.91 -35.87 -24.80
CA ILE A 800 -7.53 -34.86 -23.81
C ILE A 800 -6.41 -33.97 -24.36
N VAL A 801 -6.61 -32.66 -24.32
CA VAL A 801 -5.59 -31.64 -24.62
C VAL A 801 -5.37 -30.76 -23.39
N LEU A 802 -4.11 -30.56 -23.01
CA LEU A 802 -3.74 -29.63 -21.94
C LEU A 802 -3.29 -28.30 -22.52
N THR A 803 -3.70 -27.20 -21.89
CA THR A 803 -3.29 -25.84 -22.27
C THR A 803 -3.07 -24.96 -21.04
N GLY A 804 -2.25 -23.94 -21.21
CA GLY A 804 -2.00 -22.93 -20.18
C GLY A 804 -1.08 -21.83 -20.69
N HIS A 805 -1.17 -20.67 -20.04
CA HIS A 805 -0.33 -19.52 -20.30
C HIS A 805 0.59 -19.25 -19.09
N SER A 806 1.84 -18.85 -19.33
CA SER A 806 2.80 -18.52 -18.25
C SER A 806 3.00 -19.71 -17.29
N LEU A 807 2.92 -19.50 -15.97
CA LEU A 807 2.83 -20.53 -14.92
C LEU A 807 1.85 -21.67 -15.28
N GLY A 808 0.68 -21.35 -15.85
CA GLY A 808 -0.30 -22.36 -16.29
C GLY A 808 0.24 -23.25 -17.41
N GLY A 809 1.11 -22.72 -18.26
CA GLY A 809 1.85 -23.50 -19.26
C GLY A 809 2.81 -24.50 -18.60
N ALA A 810 3.46 -24.13 -17.49
CA ALA A 810 4.29 -25.06 -16.72
C ALA A 810 3.46 -26.15 -16.03
N LEU A 811 2.30 -25.83 -15.46
CA LEU A 811 1.39 -26.81 -14.86
C LEU A 811 0.87 -27.81 -15.92
N ALA A 812 0.48 -27.31 -17.10
CA ALA A 812 0.09 -28.15 -18.25
C ALA A 812 1.23 -29.06 -18.74
N ALA A 813 2.48 -28.58 -18.69
CA ALA A 813 3.67 -29.37 -19.03
C ALA A 813 4.01 -30.46 -18.00
N ILE A 814 3.77 -30.20 -16.71
CA ILE A 814 4.11 -31.13 -15.61
C ILE A 814 3.01 -32.18 -15.39
N PHE A 815 1.73 -31.84 -15.59
CA PHE A 815 0.62 -32.77 -15.30
C PHE A 815 0.77 -34.18 -15.92
N PRO A 816 1.22 -34.37 -17.18
CA PRO A 816 1.48 -35.70 -17.74
C PRO A 816 2.55 -36.49 -16.99
N SER A 817 3.57 -35.82 -16.41
CA SER A 817 4.64 -36.51 -15.67
C SER A 817 4.11 -37.22 -14.43
N ILE A 818 3.15 -36.61 -13.73
CA ILE A 818 2.53 -37.18 -12.53
C ILE A 818 1.55 -38.30 -12.92
N LEU A 819 0.83 -38.18 -14.04
CA LEU A 819 0.03 -39.28 -14.59
C LEU A 819 0.87 -40.52 -14.95
N ILE A 820 2.05 -40.31 -15.54
CA ILE A 820 3.02 -41.38 -15.86
C ILE A 820 3.56 -42.00 -14.55
N LEU A 821 3.91 -41.18 -13.56
CA LEU A 821 4.36 -41.65 -12.24
C LEU A 821 3.29 -42.50 -11.53
N HIS A 822 2.00 -42.17 -11.71
CA HIS A 822 0.88 -42.91 -11.13
C HIS A 822 0.35 -44.03 -12.00
N ASP A 823 0.91 -44.28 -13.19
CA ASP A 823 0.43 -45.30 -14.14
C ASP A 823 -1.07 -45.16 -14.46
N GLU A 824 -1.51 -43.92 -14.74
CA GLU A 824 -2.91 -43.58 -15.04
C GLU A 824 -3.27 -43.86 -16.51
N THR A 825 -3.09 -45.12 -16.92
CA THR A 825 -3.20 -45.62 -18.30
C THR A 825 -4.50 -45.21 -19.02
N THR A 826 -5.65 -45.21 -18.34
CA THR A 826 -6.93 -44.76 -18.93
C THR A 826 -6.87 -43.31 -19.42
N ILE A 827 -6.25 -42.41 -18.66
CA ILE A 827 -6.11 -40.99 -19.04
C ILE A 827 -5.04 -40.85 -20.12
N LEU A 828 -3.91 -41.57 -19.98
CA LEU A 828 -2.80 -41.53 -20.93
C LEU A 828 -3.18 -42.06 -22.34
N ASN A 829 -4.04 -43.07 -22.43
CA ASN A 829 -4.56 -43.60 -23.71
C ASN A 829 -5.55 -42.63 -24.39
N SER A 830 -6.25 -41.82 -23.61
CA SER A 830 -7.11 -40.73 -24.10
C SER A 830 -6.33 -39.44 -24.37
N PHE A 831 -5.04 -39.37 -24.05
CA PHE A 831 -4.23 -38.18 -24.25
C PHE A 831 -3.97 -37.91 -25.75
N ALA A 832 -4.08 -36.65 -26.16
CA ALA A 832 -3.77 -36.19 -27.52
C ALA A 832 -2.61 -35.18 -27.57
N GLY A 833 -2.44 -34.34 -26.54
CA GLY A 833 -1.24 -33.49 -26.48
C GLY A 833 -1.26 -32.34 -25.49
N VAL A 834 -0.13 -31.63 -25.49
CA VAL A 834 0.13 -30.43 -24.70
C VAL A 834 0.36 -29.25 -25.65
N LEU A 835 -0.33 -28.14 -25.42
CA LEU A 835 -0.17 -26.91 -26.20
C LEU A 835 -0.14 -25.69 -25.27
N THR A 836 1.04 -25.11 -25.10
CA THR A 836 1.30 -24.08 -24.07
C THR A 836 1.76 -22.76 -24.67
N TYR A 837 1.58 -21.68 -23.91
CA TYR A 837 1.83 -20.31 -24.36
C TYR A 837 2.71 -19.58 -23.34
N GLY A 838 3.91 -19.14 -23.74
CA GLY A 838 4.83 -18.48 -22.80
C GLY A 838 5.30 -19.38 -21.65
N GLN A 839 5.35 -20.71 -21.85
CA GLN A 839 5.74 -21.69 -20.84
C GLN A 839 7.20 -21.51 -20.38
N PRO A 840 7.48 -21.35 -19.06
CA PRO A 840 8.83 -21.38 -18.51
C PRO A 840 9.42 -22.80 -18.49
N ARG A 841 10.73 -22.93 -18.26
CA ARG A 841 11.41 -24.24 -18.20
C ARG A 841 10.99 -25.01 -16.96
N VAL A 842 10.58 -26.27 -17.12
CA VAL A 842 9.95 -27.06 -16.03
C VAL A 842 10.82 -28.18 -15.45
N GLY A 843 11.89 -28.58 -16.14
CA GLY A 843 12.79 -29.63 -15.69
C GLY A 843 14.14 -29.61 -16.41
N ASP A 844 15.01 -30.57 -16.09
CA ASP A 844 16.28 -30.78 -16.79
C ASP A 844 16.11 -31.58 -18.09
N GLU A 845 17.23 -31.78 -18.80
CA GLU A 845 17.27 -32.56 -20.04
C GLU A 845 16.74 -33.99 -19.87
N THR A 846 17.05 -34.62 -18.73
CA THR A 846 16.60 -35.99 -18.42
C THR A 846 15.08 -36.03 -18.24
N PHE A 847 14.50 -35.02 -17.58
CA PHE A 847 13.06 -34.86 -17.43
C PHE A 847 12.36 -34.64 -18.78
N GLY A 848 12.88 -33.76 -19.62
CA GLY A 848 12.36 -33.56 -20.97
C GLY A 848 12.39 -34.86 -21.80
N SER A 849 13.55 -35.51 -21.89
CA SER A 849 13.71 -36.77 -22.64
C SER A 849 12.84 -37.91 -22.08
N PHE A 850 12.64 -38.00 -20.77
CA PHE A 850 11.76 -39.00 -20.18
C PHE A 850 10.30 -38.80 -20.61
N ILE A 851 9.82 -37.56 -20.60
CA ILE A 851 8.45 -37.23 -20.99
C ILE A 851 8.23 -37.42 -22.48
N GLU A 852 9.15 -36.94 -23.33
CA GLU A 852 9.08 -37.18 -24.78
C GLU A 852 9.10 -38.68 -25.09
N ALA A 853 10.02 -39.45 -24.50
CA ALA A 853 10.06 -40.90 -24.70
C ALA A 853 8.77 -41.61 -24.24
N ARG A 854 8.10 -41.15 -23.17
CA ARG A 854 6.87 -41.78 -22.68
C ARG A 854 5.62 -41.39 -23.46
N LEU A 855 5.54 -40.15 -23.94
CA LEU A 855 4.42 -39.70 -24.79
C LEU A 855 4.55 -40.27 -26.21
N MET A 856 5.76 -40.27 -26.80
CA MET A 856 5.99 -40.70 -28.18
C MET A 856 6.01 -42.23 -28.37
N ASN A 857 6.49 -43.02 -27.39
CA ASN A 857 6.48 -44.49 -27.49
C ASN A 857 5.08 -45.12 -27.24
N SER A 858 4.03 -44.32 -27.04
CA SER A 858 2.67 -44.79 -26.77
C SER A 858 1.93 -45.39 -27.98
N GLY A 859 2.51 -45.27 -29.19
CA GLY A 859 1.86 -45.68 -30.45
C GLY A 859 0.71 -44.75 -30.89
N LEU A 860 0.42 -43.70 -30.12
CA LEU A 860 -0.55 -42.65 -30.42
C LEU A 860 0.19 -41.42 -30.97
N GLN A 861 -0.37 -40.74 -31.97
CA GLN A 861 0.16 -39.44 -32.45
C GLN A 861 -0.10 -38.33 -31.43
N GLN A 862 0.64 -38.34 -30.33
CA GLN A 862 0.59 -37.31 -29.30
C GLN A 862 1.52 -36.15 -29.66
N PHE A 863 1.05 -34.91 -29.50
CA PHE A 863 1.86 -33.71 -29.76
C PHE A 863 2.27 -32.98 -28.49
N TYR A 864 3.42 -32.31 -28.55
CA TYR A 864 3.84 -31.33 -27.55
C TYR A 864 4.33 -30.08 -28.29
N TYR A 865 3.57 -28.99 -28.16
CA TYR A 865 3.88 -27.71 -28.79
C TYR A 865 3.94 -26.60 -27.75
N ARG A 866 5.02 -25.82 -27.79
CA ARG A 866 5.20 -24.62 -26.96
C ARG A 866 5.26 -23.39 -27.86
N VAL A 867 4.36 -22.45 -27.63
CA VAL A 867 4.24 -21.22 -28.41
C VAL A 867 5.01 -20.10 -27.70
N VAL A 868 5.89 -19.42 -28.44
CA VAL A 868 6.74 -18.34 -27.91
C VAL A 868 6.61 -17.09 -28.78
N TYR A 869 6.20 -15.96 -28.20
CA TYR A 869 6.12 -14.67 -28.90
C TYR A 869 7.33 -13.79 -28.61
N ARG A 870 8.11 -13.48 -29.65
CA ARG A 870 9.21 -12.50 -29.64
C ARG A 870 10.19 -12.65 -28.46
N PHE A 871 10.29 -11.61 -27.63
CA PHE A 871 11.22 -11.47 -26.51
C PHE A 871 10.55 -11.70 -25.15
N ASP A 872 9.42 -12.42 -25.11
CA ASP A 872 8.80 -12.88 -23.87
C ASP A 872 9.86 -13.46 -22.92
N MET A 873 9.94 -12.92 -21.70
CA MET A 873 10.93 -13.33 -20.71
C MET A 873 10.66 -14.72 -20.12
N VAL A 874 9.39 -15.16 -20.07
CA VAL A 874 8.98 -16.32 -19.27
C VAL A 874 9.50 -17.65 -19.84
N PRO A 875 9.46 -17.94 -21.15
CA PRO A 875 10.10 -19.13 -21.74
C PRO A 875 11.61 -19.26 -21.51
N ARG A 876 12.25 -18.16 -21.10
CA ARG A 876 13.69 -18.01 -20.97
C ARG A 876 14.16 -18.05 -19.51
N VAL A 877 13.25 -18.42 -18.58
CA VAL A 877 13.51 -18.68 -17.16
C VAL A 877 12.87 -20.02 -16.72
N PRO A 878 13.40 -20.70 -15.69
CA PRO A 878 14.76 -20.57 -15.16
C PRO A 878 15.85 -20.72 -16.25
N PHE A 879 17.09 -20.42 -15.90
CA PHE A 879 18.20 -20.35 -16.85
C PHE A 879 18.54 -21.74 -17.44
N ASP A 880 18.93 -21.78 -18.72
CA ASP A 880 19.73 -22.86 -19.32
C ASP A 880 21.19 -22.44 -19.23
N ASP A 881 21.80 -22.62 -18.05
CA ASP A 881 23.20 -22.30 -17.79
C ASP A 881 23.78 -23.27 -16.75
N PRO A 882 24.77 -24.11 -17.10
CA PRO A 882 25.35 -25.10 -16.18
C PRO A 882 25.88 -24.55 -14.86
N THR A 883 26.14 -23.24 -14.76
CA THR A 883 26.65 -22.55 -13.57
C THR A 883 25.56 -21.88 -12.73
N ILE A 884 24.31 -21.80 -13.20
CA ILE A 884 23.20 -21.13 -12.49
C ILE A 884 22.04 -22.10 -12.29
N SER A 885 21.58 -22.75 -13.36
CA SER A 885 20.55 -23.79 -13.32
C SER A 885 20.53 -24.62 -14.60
N GLN A 886 20.30 -25.93 -14.48
CA GLN A 886 20.35 -26.88 -15.61
C GLN A 886 18.96 -27.17 -16.20
N PHE A 887 18.05 -26.19 -16.16
CA PHE A 887 16.71 -26.34 -16.72
C PHE A 887 16.74 -26.21 -18.25
N LYS A 888 16.02 -27.08 -18.96
CA LYS A 888 15.88 -27.04 -20.43
C LYS A 888 14.42 -26.97 -20.85
N GLN A 889 14.20 -26.48 -22.06
CA GLN A 889 12.92 -26.66 -22.77
C GLN A 889 12.91 -28.03 -23.46
N PHE A 890 11.71 -28.58 -23.67
CA PHE A 890 11.47 -29.78 -24.46
C PHE A 890 10.17 -29.63 -25.26
N GLY A 891 9.96 -30.46 -26.27
CA GLY A 891 8.89 -30.32 -27.25
C GLY A 891 9.11 -29.17 -28.25
N TYR A 892 8.31 -29.20 -29.32
CA TYR A 892 8.52 -28.35 -30.50
C TYR A 892 8.14 -26.88 -30.27
N CYS A 893 9.06 -25.95 -30.59
CA CYS A 893 8.81 -24.52 -30.49
C CYS A 893 8.09 -23.97 -31.73
N ILE A 894 6.94 -23.33 -31.52
CA ILE A 894 6.29 -22.46 -32.51
C ILE A 894 6.64 -21.01 -32.15
N TYR A 895 7.70 -20.50 -32.79
CA TYR A 895 8.21 -19.16 -32.52
C TYR A 895 7.56 -18.11 -33.44
N PHE A 896 7.02 -17.05 -32.85
CA PHE A 896 6.43 -15.92 -33.57
C PHE A 896 7.32 -14.67 -33.50
N SER A 897 7.73 -14.20 -34.67
CA SER A 897 8.60 -13.03 -34.84
C SER A 897 7.81 -11.72 -35.06
N SER A 898 8.50 -10.61 -35.33
CA SER A 898 7.84 -9.33 -35.69
C SER A 898 6.84 -9.50 -36.83
N TRP A 899 5.67 -8.87 -36.70
CA TRP A 899 4.52 -9.02 -37.62
C TRP A 899 3.92 -10.43 -37.64
N TYR A 900 4.01 -11.14 -36.51
CA TYR A 900 3.35 -12.43 -36.28
C TYR A 900 3.77 -13.54 -37.27
N LYS A 901 4.94 -13.47 -37.91
CA LYS A 901 5.41 -14.58 -38.76
C LYS A 901 5.87 -15.74 -37.88
N GLY A 902 5.18 -16.88 -37.98
CA GLY A 902 5.49 -18.12 -37.27
C GLY A 902 6.60 -18.95 -37.93
N GLN A 903 7.42 -19.61 -37.12
CA GLN A 903 8.44 -20.57 -37.55
C GLN A 903 8.49 -21.74 -36.59
N MET A 904 8.65 -22.95 -37.12
CA MET A 904 8.85 -24.15 -36.31
C MET A 904 10.35 -24.39 -36.09
N MET A 905 10.74 -24.48 -34.83
CA MET A 905 12.13 -24.52 -34.37
C MET A 905 12.28 -25.47 -33.19
N GLU A 906 13.51 -25.96 -32.98
CA GLU A 906 13.90 -26.74 -31.79
C GLU A 906 13.88 -25.85 -30.53
N GLU A 907 14.51 -24.67 -30.62
CA GLU A 907 14.52 -23.67 -29.55
C GLU A 907 14.40 -22.23 -30.05
N GLU A 908 13.82 -21.36 -29.21
CA GLU A 908 13.65 -19.94 -29.48
C GLU A 908 14.98 -19.16 -29.45
N PRO A 909 15.08 -18.06 -30.21
CA PRO A 909 16.24 -17.17 -30.15
C PRO A 909 16.43 -16.54 -28.76
N ASN A 910 17.67 -16.22 -28.37
CA ASN A 910 18.01 -15.64 -27.06
C ASN A 910 17.54 -16.54 -25.89
N LYS A 911 18.20 -17.68 -25.69
CA LYS A 911 17.84 -18.70 -24.69
C LYS A 911 17.66 -18.16 -23.26
N ASN A 912 18.56 -17.28 -22.82
CA ASN A 912 18.57 -16.74 -21.46
C ASN A 912 18.20 -15.25 -21.49
N TYR A 913 17.12 -14.87 -20.79
CA TYR A 913 16.57 -13.51 -20.87
C TYR A 913 17.56 -12.43 -20.43
N PHE A 914 18.50 -12.74 -19.53
CA PHE A 914 19.45 -11.76 -19.00
C PHE A 914 20.75 -11.62 -19.80
N ASP A 915 20.90 -12.27 -20.97
CA ASP A 915 22.08 -12.10 -21.84
C ASP A 915 22.22 -10.61 -22.27
N PRO A 916 23.34 -9.95 -21.90
CA PRO A 916 23.60 -8.53 -22.22
C PRO A 916 23.62 -8.22 -23.71
N LYS A 917 24.05 -9.17 -24.55
CA LYS A 917 24.17 -9.02 -26.01
C LYS A 917 22.87 -8.58 -26.66
N TYR A 918 21.74 -9.01 -26.10
CA TYR A 918 20.42 -8.73 -26.66
C TYR A 918 19.71 -7.54 -26.02
N ILE A 919 20.27 -6.88 -24.99
CA ILE A 919 19.64 -5.73 -24.30
C ILE A 919 19.18 -4.62 -25.27
N PRO A 920 20.02 -4.09 -26.19
CA PRO A 920 19.58 -3.04 -27.11
C PRO A 920 18.42 -3.48 -28.00
N SER A 921 18.46 -4.75 -28.45
CA SER A 921 17.40 -5.32 -29.28
C SER A 921 16.08 -5.46 -28.51
N LYS A 922 16.11 -5.82 -27.22
CA LYS A 922 14.91 -5.96 -26.39
C LYS A 922 14.19 -4.61 -26.24
N TYR A 923 14.92 -3.55 -25.85
CA TYR A 923 14.35 -2.20 -25.69
C TYR A 923 13.81 -1.63 -27.01
N PHE A 924 14.55 -1.73 -28.12
CA PHE A 924 14.07 -1.30 -29.44
C PHE A 924 12.77 -2.03 -29.82
N ASN A 925 12.68 -3.32 -29.50
CA ASN A 925 11.53 -4.14 -29.86
C ASN A 925 10.31 -3.93 -28.96
N ALA A 926 10.48 -3.52 -27.70
CA ALA A 926 9.39 -3.08 -26.83
C ALA A 926 8.73 -1.79 -27.33
N TRP A 927 9.55 -0.79 -27.72
CA TRP A 927 9.06 0.41 -28.41
C TRP A 927 8.32 0.07 -29.71
N LYS A 928 8.85 -0.87 -30.49
CA LYS A 928 8.21 -1.35 -31.72
C LYS A 928 6.86 -2.03 -31.46
N ASP A 929 6.72 -2.83 -30.41
CA ASP A 929 5.44 -3.47 -30.06
C ASP A 929 4.38 -2.41 -29.70
N LEU A 930 4.72 -1.42 -28.86
CA LEU A 930 3.84 -0.30 -28.52
C LEU A 930 3.40 0.50 -29.76
N ILE A 931 4.33 0.82 -30.67
CA ILE A 931 3.98 1.56 -31.90
C ILE A 931 3.12 0.70 -32.82
N THR A 932 3.46 -0.58 -33.00
CA THR A 932 2.73 -1.49 -33.90
C THR A 932 1.29 -1.70 -33.43
N SER A 933 1.09 -1.83 -32.12
CA SER A 933 -0.23 -2.12 -31.54
C SER A 933 -1.23 -0.97 -31.74
N LEU A 934 -0.76 0.29 -31.64
CA LEU A 934 -1.58 1.49 -31.86
C LEU A 934 -2.15 1.60 -33.30
N PHE A 935 -1.51 0.97 -34.29
CA PHE A 935 -1.94 0.98 -35.70
C PHE A 935 -2.51 -0.37 -36.19
N LEU A 936 -2.46 -1.42 -35.37
CA LEU A 936 -2.86 -2.77 -35.79
C LEU A 936 -4.33 -2.84 -36.21
N ASN A 937 -5.22 -2.06 -35.59
CA ASN A 937 -6.64 -2.00 -35.96
C ASN A 937 -6.90 -1.44 -37.37
N LYS A 938 -6.07 -0.50 -37.85
CA LYS A 938 -6.17 0.07 -39.19
C LYS A 938 -5.75 -0.92 -40.28
N THR A 939 -4.98 -1.95 -39.92
CA THR A 939 -4.42 -2.93 -40.87
C THR A 939 -5.08 -4.30 -40.79
N GLN A 940 -5.60 -4.72 -39.62
CA GLN A 940 -6.19 -6.05 -39.40
C GLN A 940 -7.68 -6.02 -38.99
N GLY A 941 -8.27 -4.84 -38.77
CA GLY A 941 -9.69 -4.69 -38.40
C GLY A 941 -9.93 -4.33 -36.93
N LYS A 942 -11.20 -4.05 -36.59
CA LYS A 942 -11.59 -3.50 -35.27
C LYS A 942 -11.22 -4.41 -34.09
N ASP A 943 -11.23 -5.72 -34.28
CA ASP A 943 -10.95 -6.74 -33.24
C ASP A 943 -9.49 -6.73 -32.75
N PHE A 944 -8.62 -5.99 -33.44
CA PHE A 944 -7.22 -5.80 -33.05
C PHE A 944 -6.95 -4.46 -32.35
N LYS A 945 -7.98 -3.61 -32.17
CA LYS A 945 -7.87 -2.34 -31.41
C LYS A 945 -7.52 -2.62 -29.95
N GLU A 946 -6.48 -1.95 -29.46
CA GLU A 946 -6.04 -2.07 -28.07
C GLU A 946 -7.00 -1.38 -27.10
N SER A 947 -7.12 -1.96 -25.89
CA SER A 947 -7.74 -1.29 -24.74
C SER A 947 -6.75 -0.30 -24.12
N GLY A 948 -7.24 0.69 -23.37
CA GLY A 948 -6.39 1.59 -22.59
C GLY A 948 -5.50 0.85 -21.60
N ALA A 949 -6.02 -0.20 -20.96
CA ALA A 949 -5.27 -1.08 -20.07
C ALA A 949 -4.09 -1.77 -20.79
N CYS A 950 -4.28 -2.22 -22.03
CA CYS A 950 -3.20 -2.83 -22.81
C CYS A 950 -2.11 -1.82 -23.20
N ILE A 951 -2.49 -0.59 -23.57
CA ILE A 951 -1.53 0.49 -23.85
C ILE A 951 -0.71 0.82 -22.59
N ILE A 952 -1.34 0.94 -21.42
CA ILE A 952 -0.65 1.15 -20.13
C ILE A 952 0.30 -0.01 -19.82
N PHE A 953 -0.14 -1.26 -19.99
CA PHE A 953 0.70 -2.45 -19.79
C PHE A 953 1.93 -2.45 -20.71
N ARG A 954 1.79 -2.03 -21.98
CA ARG A 954 2.92 -1.90 -22.91
C ARG A 954 3.88 -0.77 -22.52
N ILE A 955 3.38 0.35 -21.98
CA ILE A 955 4.21 1.43 -21.45
C ILE A 955 5.03 0.92 -20.25
N THR A 956 4.43 0.15 -19.33
CA THR A 956 5.17 -0.53 -18.25
C THR A 956 6.21 -1.51 -18.81
N GLY A 957 5.88 -2.21 -19.90
CA GLY A 957 6.80 -3.07 -20.66
C GLY A 957 7.97 -2.35 -21.36
N LEU A 958 8.02 -1.01 -21.35
CA LEU A 958 9.23 -0.26 -21.74
C LEU A 958 10.28 -0.23 -20.62
N LEU A 959 9.87 -0.37 -19.34
CA LEU A 959 10.80 -0.48 -18.21
C LEU A 959 11.42 -1.88 -18.14
N ILE A 960 10.59 -2.91 -18.37
CA ILE A 960 11.00 -4.32 -18.42
C ILE A 960 10.67 -4.90 -19.80
N PRO A 961 11.60 -4.82 -20.77
CA PRO A 961 11.38 -5.31 -22.14
C PRO A 961 10.91 -6.76 -22.20
N GLY A 962 10.02 -7.08 -23.13
CA GLY A 962 9.46 -8.43 -23.26
C GLY A 962 8.27 -8.71 -22.33
N LEU A 963 8.04 -7.92 -21.28
CA LEU A 963 6.84 -8.03 -20.42
C LEU A 963 5.56 -7.81 -21.25
N GLY A 964 5.58 -6.81 -22.14
CA GLY A 964 4.49 -6.57 -23.08
C GLY A 964 4.25 -7.76 -24.02
N SER A 965 5.32 -8.42 -24.48
CA SER A 965 5.25 -9.61 -25.35
C SER A 965 4.70 -10.86 -24.62
N HIS A 966 4.73 -10.89 -23.29
CA HIS A 966 4.12 -11.95 -22.47
C HIS A 966 2.59 -11.78 -22.29
N SER A 967 1.95 -10.84 -22.99
CA SER A 967 0.50 -10.68 -22.88
C SER A 967 -0.26 -11.84 -23.56
N PRO A 968 -1.29 -12.43 -22.92
CA PRO A 968 -2.21 -13.35 -23.59
C PRO A 968 -2.83 -12.77 -24.87
N ARG A 969 -2.98 -11.44 -24.94
CA ARG A 969 -3.43 -10.72 -26.14
C ARG A 969 -2.50 -10.94 -27.33
N ASP A 970 -1.20 -10.89 -27.10
CA ASP A 970 -0.20 -11.02 -28.16
C ASP A 970 -0.02 -12.45 -28.61
N TYR A 971 -0.13 -13.42 -27.69
CA TYR A 971 -0.24 -14.83 -28.04
C TYR A 971 -1.48 -15.12 -28.89
N LEU A 972 -2.65 -14.58 -28.52
CA LEU A 972 -3.87 -14.71 -29.32
C LEU A 972 -3.75 -14.01 -30.69
N ASN A 973 -3.11 -12.84 -30.75
CA ASN A 973 -2.83 -12.16 -32.02
C ASN A 973 -1.86 -12.98 -32.89
N ALA A 974 -0.85 -13.61 -32.30
CA ALA A 974 0.12 -14.45 -33.00
C ALA A 974 -0.54 -15.69 -33.63
N VAL A 975 -1.40 -16.37 -32.87
CA VAL A 975 -2.26 -17.45 -33.36
C VAL A 975 -3.13 -16.97 -34.53
N ARG A 976 -3.92 -15.89 -34.34
CA ARG A 976 -4.91 -15.42 -35.32
C ARG A 976 -4.31 -14.82 -36.60
N LEU A 977 -3.16 -14.17 -36.52
CA LEU A 977 -2.53 -13.45 -37.65
C LEU A 977 -1.38 -14.23 -38.30
N GLY A 978 -0.80 -15.20 -37.59
CA GLY A 978 0.49 -15.77 -37.95
C GLY A 978 0.48 -17.20 -38.50
N LEU A 979 -0.53 -18.01 -38.16
CA LEU A 979 -0.49 -19.46 -38.41
C LEU A 979 -0.54 -19.85 -39.90
N GLY A 980 -1.22 -19.07 -40.76
CA GLY A 980 -1.19 -19.27 -42.21
C GLY A 980 0.15 -18.94 -42.90
N LYS A 981 1.24 -18.81 -42.13
CA LYS A 981 2.60 -18.45 -42.56
C LYS A 981 3.69 -19.20 -41.78
N ILE A 982 3.39 -20.34 -41.13
CA ILE A 982 4.42 -21.15 -40.48
C ILE A 982 5.39 -21.69 -41.54
N THR A 983 6.67 -21.43 -41.35
CA THR A 983 7.74 -22.08 -42.13
C THR A 983 8.49 -23.06 -41.24
N ILE A 984 8.68 -24.29 -41.72
CA ILE A 984 9.54 -25.28 -41.08
C ILE A 984 10.98 -24.86 -41.37
N SER A 985 11.81 -24.68 -40.33
CA SER A 985 13.24 -24.42 -40.55
C SER A 985 13.97 -25.72 -40.85
N ASN A 986 14.92 -25.70 -41.80
CA ASN A 986 15.68 -26.89 -42.23
C ASN A 986 16.50 -27.59 -41.12
N LYS A 987 16.55 -27.03 -39.90
CA LYS A 987 17.17 -27.67 -38.74
C LYS A 987 16.23 -28.59 -37.95
N ALA A 988 14.91 -28.52 -38.17
CA ALA A 988 13.92 -29.31 -37.44
C ALA A 988 13.52 -30.62 -38.17
N MET A 989 14.36 -31.12 -39.10
CA MET A 989 14.13 -32.33 -39.91
C MET A 989 15.20 -33.41 -39.72
N VAL A 990 15.96 -33.37 -38.63
CA VAL A 990 17.01 -34.37 -38.29
C VAL A 990 16.63 -35.07 -36.99
#